data_AF-A0A5B6WK99-F1
#
_entry.id   AF-A0A5B6WK99-F1
#
_cell.length_a   1.000
_cell.length_b   1.000
_cell.length_c   1.000
_cell.angle_alpha   90.00
_cell.angle_beta   90.00
_cell.angle_gamma   90.00
#
_symmetry.space_group_name_H-M   'P 1'
#
loop_
_entity.id
_entity.type
_entity.pdbx_description
1 polymer ?
#
loop_
_entity_poly.entity_id
_entity_poly.type
_entity_poly.pdbx_seq_one_letter_code
_entity_poly.pdbx_strand_id
1 'polypeptide(L)'
;MYAGIFPCIFTHEYQNPSYKYGQVVVGVALAVLKKTAKMSSSSSSVIRSFVIVLALFFNSLLLCNGGKTSIYVRKEEKTVDMPLHSDVFQAPLGYNAPQQVHITQGDHVGKAVIVSWVTQDEPGSNTVVYWSEGSKEKMKAVGKISTYKYYNYTSGFIHHCTVKNLEYNTKYYYVVGEGTSMRKFWFTTPPEVGPDVPYTFGLIGDLGQTFDSNVTLTHYEKNPKNGQTMLFVGDLSYADNHPNHDNVRWDTWGRFVERSAAYQPWIWTAGNHEIDFAPEIGETKPFKPYTHRYHVPYRASQSTAPFWYSIKRASAYIIVLSSYSAYGKYTPQNQWIEQELPKVNRTETPWLIVLMHSPWYHSYNYHYMEAETMRVMYEPLLVQYKVDVVFSGHVHAYERSERISNIAYNLVNGKCSPVKDLSAPIYITIGDGGNIEGIANNMTVPQPEYSAYREASFGHAIFDIKNRTHAYYSWHRNHDGYAVQGDSTWVFNRFWHPVTSTNSLFSSASPCVVFFVVIAFVLSSAVLCDGGKTGVYARKPEKTGDMPLHSDVFRVPSGYNAPQQVHITQGDHVGKAVIVSWVTQDEPGSNTVVYWSENSNEKRKAEGKVKTYKFHNYTSGYIHHCIIRNLEYNTKYYYMVGDGDSIRKFWFTTPPRVGPDAPYTFGIIGDLGQTFDSNSTVAHYEQNPKKGQTVLYVGDLSYADNYPNHDNVRWDTWGRFIERSVAYQPWIWTVGNHELDFAPEIGETTPFKPYSNRYPVPYVESKSTSPFWYSIKRASAYIIVLSSYSAYGKFTPQYQWLQQEFPKVNRTETPWLIVLMHAPWYNSFNYPFMEGETMRVIYEPWFVKYKVDVVFSGHVHAYERSERVSNVAYNVVNGICTPVKDQSAPVYITIGDGGNMDGLVSNMSEPQPTYSAYRESSYGHAIFDIKNRTHAHYSWHRNHDGNPVEADSMWFFNRIWHRVDESSVSQ
;
A
#
# COMPACT_ATOMS: atom_id res chain seq x y z
N MET A 1 -10.79 -3.48 59.76
CA MET A 1 -11.25 -4.80 60.21
C MET A 1 -11.12 -5.76 59.03
N TYR A 2 -10.28 -6.80 59.21
CA TYR A 2 -9.94 -7.93 58.32
C TYR A 2 -9.43 -7.57 56.90
N ALA A 3 -8.14 -7.58 56.53
CA ALA A 3 -7.01 -8.56 56.68
C ALA A 3 -7.35 -9.94 56.06
N GLY A 4 -6.59 -10.56 55.14
CA GLY A 4 -5.29 -10.31 54.47
C GLY A 4 -5.33 -10.96 53.06
N ILE A 5 -4.28 -11.12 52.25
CA ILE A 5 -2.83 -11.34 52.44
C ILE A 5 -2.12 -10.94 51.12
N PHE A 6 -1.01 -10.20 51.19
CA PHE A 6 0.07 -10.06 50.16
C PHE A 6 1.28 -10.91 50.63
N PRO A 7 2.43 -11.08 49.93
CA PRO A 7 2.85 -10.91 48.51
C PRO A 7 3.75 -12.06 47.95
N CYS A 8 4.10 -12.07 46.65
CA CYS A 8 5.49 -12.20 46.11
C CYS A 8 5.61 -12.53 44.61
N ILE A 9 6.41 -11.69 43.96
CA ILE A 9 7.23 -11.76 42.75
C ILE A 9 7.62 -13.18 42.25
N PHE A 10 7.41 -13.44 40.95
CA PHE A 10 8.34 -14.15 40.05
C PHE A 10 8.11 -13.75 38.58
N THR A 11 9.21 -13.59 37.87
CA THR A 11 9.42 -13.38 36.42
C THR A 11 8.96 -14.58 35.58
N HIS A 12 8.40 -14.37 34.36
CA HIS A 12 8.51 -15.26 33.18
C HIS A 12 7.98 -14.49 31.95
N GLU A 13 8.81 -14.15 30.96
CA GLU A 13 9.17 -14.93 29.76
C GLU A 13 8.03 -15.23 28.79
N TYR A 14 8.26 -14.77 27.56
CA TYR A 14 7.58 -15.04 26.29
C TYR A 14 6.94 -16.43 26.17
N GLN A 15 5.67 -16.51 25.73
CA GLN A 15 5.23 -17.51 24.74
C GLN A 15 3.85 -17.23 24.13
N ASN A 16 3.83 -17.39 22.79
CA ASN A 16 2.75 -17.18 21.83
C ASN A 16 1.64 -18.26 21.96
N PRO A 17 0.33 -17.96 22.07
CA PRO A 17 -0.71 -18.96 22.32
C PRO A 17 -1.17 -19.78 21.11
N SER A 18 -0.60 -19.55 19.92
CA SER A 18 -1.06 -20.16 18.66
C SER A 18 -0.65 -21.63 18.46
N TYR A 19 0.07 -22.26 19.40
CA TYR A 19 0.53 -23.65 19.30
C TYR A 19 -0.38 -24.72 19.94
N LYS A 20 -1.50 -24.36 20.59
CA LYS A 20 -2.34 -25.35 21.31
C LYS A 20 -3.59 -25.88 20.59
N TYR A 21 -4.09 -25.24 19.53
CA TYR A 21 -5.29 -25.75 18.84
C TYR A 21 -5.00 -26.89 17.84
N GLY A 22 -3.82 -26.89 17.20
CA GLY A 22 -3.39 -27.99 16.31
C GLY A 22 -3.07 -29.29 17.06
N GLN A 23 -2.58 -29.21 18.30
CA GLN A 23 -2.27 -30.41 19.10
C GLN A 23 -3.50 -31.06 19.73
N VAL A 24 -4.61 -30.34 19.93
CA VAL A 24 -5.84 -30.92 20.48
C VAL A 24 -6.58 -31.73 19.41
N VAL A 25 -6.60 -31.28 18.16
CA VAL A 25 -7.25 -32.03 17.05
C VAL A 25 -6.43 -33.27 16.67
N VAL A 26 -5.10 -33.15 16.63
CA VAL A 26 -4.20 -34.29 16.40
C VAL A 26 -4.20 -35.25 17.59
N GLY A 27 -4.30 -34.73 18.82
CA GLY A 27 -4.42 -35.52 20.05
C GLY A 27 -5.72 -36.31 20.16
N VAL A 28 -6.85 -35.73 19.74
CA VAL A 28 -8.15 -36.41 19.67
C VAL A 28 -8.17 -37.45 18.54
N ALA A 29 -7.59 -37.14 17.37
CA ALA A 29 -7.45 -38.11 16.28
C ALA A 29 -6.56 -39.30 16.66
N LEU A 30 -5.44 -39.07 17.35
CA LEU A 30 -4.55 -40.12 17.88
C LEU A 30 -5.20 -40.91 19.03
N ALA A 31 -6.03 -40.28 19.85
CA ALA A 31 -6.79 -40.97 20.91
C ALA A 31 -7.88 -41.88 20.33
N VAL A 32 -8.56 -41.47 19.25
CA VAL A 32 -9.55 -42.29 18.52
C VAL A 32 -8.88 -43.43 17.76
N LEU A 33 -7.71 -43.20 17.15
CA LEU A 33 -6.90 -44.24 16.49
C LEU A 33 -6.32 -45.25 17.50
N LYS A 34 -5.90 -44.82 18.69
CA LYS A 34 -5.45 -45.71 19.77
C LYS A 34 -6.58 -46.52 20.40
N LYS A 35 -7.80 -45.97 20.52
CA LYS A 35 -8.97 -46.71 21.02
C LYS A 35 -9.52 -47.74 20.03
N THR A 36 -9.44 -47.47 18.73
CA THR A 36 -9.89 -48.40 17.67
C THR A 36 -8.88 -49.50 17.35
N ALA A 37 -7.63 -49.40 17.82
CA ALA A 37 -6.62 -50.46 17.69
C ALA A 37 -6.82 -51.66 18.64
N LYS A 38 -7.79 -51.61 19.56
CA LYS A 38 -8.11 -52.68 20.52
C LYS A 38 -9.42 -53.43 20.27
N MET A 39 -10.13 -53.18 19.17
CA MET A 39 -11.38 -53.89 18.84
C MET A 39 -11.16 -54.92 17.74
N SER A 40 -11.38 -56.20 18.06
CA SER A 40 -11.47 -57.28 17.10
C SER A 40 -12.92 -57.43 16.61
N SER A 41 -13.23 -56.94 15.41
CA SER A 41 -14.29 -57.45 14.54
C SER A 41 -14.32 -56.69 13.21
N SER A 42 -14.95 -57.29 12.20
CA SER A 42 -15.11 -56.79 10.83
C SER A 42 -15.72 -55.38 10.71
N SER A 43 -16.25 -54.81 11.79
CA SER A 43 -16.83 -53.46 11.85
C SER A 43 -15.79 -52.32 11.86
N SER A 44 -14.50 -52.60 12.09
CA SER A 44 -13.46 -51.56 12.20
C SER A 44 -12.91 -51.07 10.86
N SER A 45 -13.09 -51.82 9.75
CA SER A 45 -12.56 -51.42 8.44
C SER A 45 -13.43 -50.37 7.75
N VAL A 46 -14.74 -50.41 7.97
CA VAL A 46 -15.72 -49.48 7.38
C VAL A 46 -15.56 -48.08 7.98
N ILE A 47 -15.39 -47.99 9.30
CA ILE A 47 -15.21 -46.70 10.01
C ILE A 47 -13.87 -46.05 9.63
N ARG A 48 -12.79 -46.85 9.48
CA ARG A 48 -11.49 -46.34 9.01
C ARG A 48 -11.55 -45.85 7.56
N SER A 49 -12.25 -46.56 6.69
CA SER A 49 -12.43 -46.16 5.30
C SER A 49 -13.27 -44.88 5.20
N PHE A 50 -14.30 -44.73 6.03
CA PHE A 50 -15.15 -43.53 6.06
C PHE A 50 -14.39 -42.28 6.53
N VAL A 51 -13.54 -42.40 7.57
CA VAL A 51 -12.71 -41.29 8.07
C VAL A 51 -11.62 -40.90 7.07
N ILE A 52 -11.01 -41.87 6.37
CA ILE A 52 -10.02 -41.60 5.32
C ILE A 52 -10.67 -40.94 4.11
N VAL A 53 -11.86 -41.38 3.70
CA VAL A 53 -12.63 -40.75 2.61
C VAL A 53 -13.08 -39.34 3.02
N LEU A 54 -13.52 -39.12 4.26
CA LEU A 54 -13.84 -37.77 4.75
C LEU A 54 -12.60 -36.86 4.75
N ALA A 55 -11.45 -37.38 5.20
CA ALA A 55 -10.19 -36.62 5.20
C ALA A 55 -9.68 -36.31 3.79
N LEU A 56 -9.85 -37.24 2.83
CA LEU A 56 -9.55 -37.02 1.42
C LEU A 56 -10.54 -36.05 0.77
N PHE A 57 -11.82 -36.11 1.14
CA PHE A 57 -12.88 -35.21 0.66
C PHE A 57 -12.65 -33.76 1.14
N PHE A 58 -12.28 -33.57 2.41
CA PHE A 58 -11.88 -32.27 2.96
C PHE A 58 -10.55 -31.75 2.37
N ASN A 59 -9.62 -32.63 1.97
CA ASN A 59 -8.41 -32.22 1.25
C ASN A 59 -8.68 -31.87 -0.22
N SER A 60 -9.63 -32.52 -0.89
CA SER A 60 -9.97 -32.23 -2.29
C SER A 60 -10.80 -30.95 -2.47
N LEU A 61 -11.52 -30.51 -1.43
CA LEU A 61 -12.27 -29.24 -1.43
C LEU A 61 -11.37 -27.99 -1.28
N LEU A 62 -10.04 -28.18 -1.16
CA LEU A 62 -9.03 -27.13 -1.04
C LEU A 62 -8.16 -26.94 -2.30
N LEU A 63 -8.48 -27.61 -3.42
CA LEU A 63 -7.62 -27.63 -4.61
C LEU A 63 -8.31 -27.06 -5.85
N CYS A 64 -8.59 -25.76 -5.83
CA CYS A 64 -8.58 -24.97 -7.07
C CYS A 64 -7.18 -24.39 -7.25
N ASN A 65 -6.35 -25.04 -8.08
CA ASN A 65 -5.04 -24.54 -8.50
C ASN A 65 -5.20 -23.40 -9.53
N GLY A 66 -5.72 -22.25 -9.09
CA GLY A 66 -5.61 -20.99 -9.82
C GLY A 66 -4.32 -20.27 -9.42
N GLY A 67 -3.69 -19.56 -10.37
CA GLY A 67 -2.61 -18.62 -10.05
C GLY A 67 -3.05 -17.61 -8.99
N LYS A 68 -2.11 -17.09 -8.20
CA LYS A 68 -2.39 -16.09 -7.16
C LYS A 68 -2.06 -14.70 -7.68
N THR A 69 -3.09 -13.95 -8.08
CA THR A 69 -2.95 -12.49 -8.27
C THR A 69 -3.04 -11.86 -6.90
N SER A 70 -2.00 -11.17 -6.48
CA SER A 70 -2.11 -10.35 -5.30
C SER A 70 -3.03 -9.16 -5.60
N ILE A 71 -4.06 -8.96 -4.78
CA ILE A 71 -4.95 -7.78 -4.87
C ILE A 71 -4.31 -6.52 -4.25
N TYR A 72 -3.00 -6.57 -4.02
CA TYR A 72 -2.19 -5.58 -3.34
C TYR A 72 -1.47 -4.69 -4.37
N VAL A 73 -1.84 -3.42 -4.42
CA VAL A 73 -1.19 -2.35 -5.19
C VAL A 73 -1.03 -1.18 -4.23
N ARG A 74 0.19 -0.66 -4.01
CA ARG A 74 0.43 0.27 -2.89
C ARG A 74 1.01 1.63 -3.22
N LYS A 75 1.32 1.93 -4.49
CA LYS A 75 1.78 3.27 -4.87
C LYS A 75 1.49 3.54 -6.34
N GLU A 76 0.36 4.18 -6.64
CA GLU A 76 0.02 4.64 -7.99
C GLU A 76 0.61 6.02 -8.32
N GLU A 77 1.15 6.73 -7.31
CA GLU A 77 1.80 8.01 -7.52
C GLU A 77 3.09 7.85 -8.33
N LYS A 78 3.34 8.79 -9.24
CA LYS A 78 4.62 8.86 -9.96
C LYS A 78 5.76 8.97 -8.96
N THR A 79 6.68 8.02 -9.04
CA THR A 79 7.95 8.04 -8.34
C THR A 79 8.76 9.27 -8.73
N VAL A 80 9.35 9.94 -7.74
CA VAL A 80 10.15 11.14 -7.96
C VAL A 80 11.62 10.80 -7.81
N ASP A 81 12.41 11.17 -8.81
CA ASP A 81 13.87 11.10 -8.74
C ASP A 81 14.39 11.85 -7.51
N MET A 82 15.36 11.27 -6.83
CA MET A 82 16.03 11.97 -5.74
C MET A 82 16.67 13.27 -6.29
N PRO A 83 16.65 14.36 -5.50
CA PRO A 83 17.26 15.61 -5.92
C PRO A 83 18.79 15.47 -5.98
N LEU A 84 19.46 16.25 -6.84
CA LEU A 84 20.93 16.17 -7.03
C LEU A 84 21.76 16.40 -5.76
N HIS A 85 21.18 17.05 -4.75
CA HIS A 85 21.82 17.32 -3.45
C HIS A 85 21.58 16.22 -2.40
N SER A 86 20.90 15.12 -2.75
CA SER A 86 20.75 13.97 -1.87
C SER A 86 22.12 13.42 -1.44
N ASP A 87 22.17 12.93 -0.21
CA ASP A 87 23.34 12.30 0.40
C ASP A 87 23.94 11.19 -0.46
N VAL A 88 23.09 10.33 -1.04
CA VAL A 88 23.51 9.22 -1.91
C VAL A 88 24.16 9.64 -3.22
N PHE A 89 24.03 10.91 -3.62
CA PHE A 89 24.66 11.46 -4.82
C PHE A 89 25.89 12.30 -4.53
N GLN A 90 26.31 12.43 -3.27
CA GLN A 90 27.47 13.23 -2.91
C GLN A 90 28.74 12.71 -3.60
N ALA A 91 29.50 13.62 -4.18
CA ALA A 91 30.81 13.30 -4.69
C ALA A 91 31.78 13.00 -3.52
N PRO A 92 32.68 12.02 -3.65
CA PRO A 92 33.68 11.74 -2.63
C PRO A 92 34.62 12.94 -2.48
N LEU A 93 35.02 13.22 -1.23
CA LEU A 93 35.93 14.31 -0.91
C LEU A 93 37.36 14.02 -1.38
N GLY A 94 38.08 15.08 -1.75
CA GLY A 94 39.48 15.04 -2.16
C GLY A 94 39.67 15.36 -3.64
N TYR A 95 40.84 15.93 -3.96
CA TYR A 95 41.20 16.26 -5.34
C TYR A 95 41.19 15.01 -6.21
N ASN A 96 40.46 15.06 -7.33
CA ASN A 96 40.31 14.00 -8.31
C ASN A 96 39.97 12.63 -7.69
N ALA A 97 39.17 12.62 -6.62
CA ALA A 97 38.79 11.40 -5.93
C ALA A 97 37.98 10.48 -6.86
N PRO A 98 38.38 9.20 -7.02
CA PRO A 98 37.62 8.22 -7.77
C PRO A 98 36.18 8.14 -7.27
N GLN A 99 35.21 8.16 -8.17
CA GLN A 99 33.79 8.03 -7.87
C GLN A 99 33.14 7.03 -8.82
N GLN A 100 31.88 6.69 -8.55
CA GLN A 100 31.12 5.74 -9.37
C GLN A 100 31.82 4.38 -9.45
N VAL A 101 32.51 3.98 -8.38
CA VAL A 101 33.29 2.75 -8.33
C VAL A 101 32.33 1.56 -8.40
N HIS A 102 32.58 0.67 -9.34
CA HIS A 102 31.79 -0.55 -9.47
C HIS A 102 32.64 -1.69 -9.99
N ILE A 103 32.25 -2.91 -9.66
CA ILE A 103 32.93 -4.13 -10.08
C ILE A 103 31.97 -5.11 -10.75
N THR A 104 32.50 -5.89 -11.68
CA THR A 104 31.81 -7.06 -12.24
C THR A 104 32.80 -8.20 -12.50
N GLN A 105 32.31 -9.40 -12.75
CA GLN A 105 33.17 -10.54 -13.08
C GLN A 105 33.95 -10.25 -14.38
N GLY A 106 35.25 -10.54 -14.40
CA GLY A 106 36.15 -10.19 -15.50
C GLY A 106 36.60 -11.34 -16.39
N ASP A 107 36.19 -12.55 -16.08
CA ASP A 107 36.47 -13.77 -16.84
C ASP A 107 35.25 -14.70 -16.85
N HIS A 108 35.40 -15.86 -17.48
CA HIS A 108 34.30 -16.81 -17.60
C HIS A 108 34.07 -17.63 -16.32
N VAL A 109 35.02 -17.73 -15.37
CA VAL A 109 34.94 -18.68 -14.24
C VAL A 109 35.08 -18.06 -12.85
N GLY A 110 35.31 -16.76 -12.72
CA GLY A 110 35.37 -16.05 -11.44
C GLY A 110 36.78 -15.76 -10.89
N LYS A 111 37.85 -15.95 -11.69
CA LYS A 111 39.24 -15.62 -11.30
C LYS A 111 39.67 -14.21 -11.74
N ALA A 112 38.77 -13.44 -12.31
CA ALA A 112 39.03 -12.05 -12.65
C ALA A 112 37.85 -11.14 -12.26
N VAL A 113 38.16 -9.87 -12.02
CA VAL A 113 37.20 -8.81 -11.72
C VAL A 113 37.55 -7.59 -12.59
N ILE A 114 36.56 -7.02 -13.27
CA ILE A 114 36.68 -5.70 -13.90
C ILE A 114 36.35 -4.69 -12.82
N VAL A 115 37.31 -3.82 -12.50
CA VAL A 115 37.15 -2.68 -11.61
C VAL A 115 37.01 -1.43 -12.48
N SER A 116 35.95 -0.67 -12.25
CA SER A 116 35.62 0.53 -13.00
C SER A 116 35.41 1.72 -12.06
N TRP A 117 35.78 2.92 -12.50
CA TRP A 117 35.55 4.17 -11.76
C TRP A 117 35.66 5.38 -12.68
N VAL A 118 35.26 6.55 -12.18
CA VAL A 118 35.39 7.83 -12.87
C VAL A 118 36.25 8.80 -12.04
N THR A 119 37.13 9.53 -12.69
CA THR A 119 37.81 10.72 -12.14
C THR A 119 37.31 11.96 -12.89
N GLN A 120 36.98 13.04 -12.19
CA GLN A 120 36.30 14.20 -12.80
C GLN A 120 37.24 15.34 -13.18
N ASP A 121 38.30 15.56 -12.41
CA ASP A 121 39.15 16.77 -12.55
C ASP A 121 40.23 16.57 -13.62
N GLU A 122 40.86 15.40 -13.65
CA GLU A 122 41.93 15.05 -14.61
C GLU A 122 41.96 13.53 -14.85
N PRO A 123 42.67 13.03 -15.89
CA PRO A 123 42.70 11.60 -16.22
C PRO A 123 43.04 10.70 -15.04
N GLY A 124 43.99 11.09 -14.18
CA GLY A 124 44.42 10.27 -13.04
C GLY A 124 45.09 8.94 -13.44
N SER A 125 45.45 8.13 -12.44
CA SER A 125 46.01 6.80 -12.66
C SER A 125 44.92 5.79 -13.01
N ASN A 126 45.16 4.98 -14.04
CA ASN A 126 44.36 3.81 -14.43
C ASN A 126 44.82 2.51 -13.73
N THR A 127 45.60 2.62 -12.66
CA THR A 127 46.15 1.48 -11.93
C THR A 127 45.26 1.09 -10.76
N VAL A 128 44.99 -0.21 -10.63
CA VAL A 128 44.37 -0.82 -9.45
C VAL A 128 45.47 -1.50 -8.64
N VAL A 129 45.61 -1.11 -7.38
CA VAL A 129 46.50 -1.79 -6.42
C VAL A 129 45.65 -2.75 -5.60
N TYR A 130 45.99 -4.04 -5.57
CA TYR A 130 45.17 -5.08 -4.93
C TYR A 130 45.99 -6.14 -4.19
N TRP A 131 45.39 -6.77 -3.18
CA TRP A 131 46.01 -7.82 -2.38
C TRP A 131 44.95 -8.66 -1.66
N SER A 132 45.23 -9.94 -1.42
CA SER A 132 44.36 -10.80 -0.62
C SER A 132 44.45 -10.44 0.87
N GLU A 133 43.36 -10.67 1.61
CA GLU A 133 43.33 -10.51 3.06
C GLU A 133 44.42 -11.38 3.71
N GLY A 134 45.28 -10.76 4.52
CA GLY A 134 46.43 -11.42 5.15
C GLY A 134 47.74 -11.35 4.35
N SER A 135 47.72 -11.00 3.05
CA SER A 135 48.94 -10.80 2.27
C SER A 135 49.61 -9.45 2.58
N LYS A 136 50.94 -9.46 2.65
CA LYS A 136 51.77 -8.23 2.73
C LYS A 136 52.15 -7.69 1.34
N GLU A 137 52.00 -8.50 0.30
CA GLU A 137 52.37 -8.15 -1.06
C GLU A 137 51.20 -7.47 -1.77
N LYS A 138 51.45 -6.27 -2.31
CA LYS A 138 50.47 -5.51 -3.10
C LYS A 138 50.80 -5.64 -4.58
N MET A 139 49.87 -6.22 -5.32
CA MET A 139 49.96 -6.35 -6.77
C MET A 139 49.36 -5.11 -7.44
N LYS A 140 49.73 -4.89 -8.70
CA LYS A 140 49.20 -3.81 -9.54
C LYS A 140 48.61 -4.38 -10.83
N ALA A 141 47.48 -3.84 -11.25
CA ALA A 141 46.89 -4.09 -12.57
C ALA A 141 46.67 -2.75 -13.26
N VAL A 142 47.04 -2.65 -14.54
CA VAL A 142 46.92 -1.42 -15.33
C VAL A 142 45.74 -1.54 -16.28
N GLY A 143 44.81 -0.60 -16.18
CA GLY A 143 43.59 -0.54 -16.97
C GLY A 143 43.70 0.34 -18.22
N LYS A 144 42.55 0.84 -18.67
CA LYS A 144 42.43 1.82 -19.75
C LYS A 144 41.53 2.96 -19.32
N ILE A 145 41.76 4.12 -19.91
CA ILE A 145 40.94 5.33 -19.72
C ILE A 145 40.18 5.60 -21.01
N SER A 146 38.92 5.98 -20.90
CA SER A 146 38.10 6.46 -22.00
C SER A 146 37.26 7.66 -21.57
N THR A 147 36.84 8.46 -22.53
CA THR A 147 35.87 9.55 -22.36
C THR A 147 34.86 9.47 -23.50
N TYR A 148 33.68 10.06 -23.30
CA TYR A 148 32.71 10.26 -24.37
C TYR A 148 32.04 11.61 -24.24
N LYS A 149 31.45 12.07 -25.35
CA LYS A 149 30.52 13.19 -25.36
C LYS A 149 29.13 12.68 -25.68
N TYR A 150 28.11 13.29 -25.11
CA TYR A 150 26.71 13.01 -25.46
C TYR A 150 25.97 14.34 -25.55
N TYR A 151 25.62 14.75 -26.76
CA TYR A 151 25.08 16.09 -27.03
C TYR A 151 25.99 17.20 -26.42
N ASN A 152 25.51 17.93 -25.41
CA ASN A 152 26.24 18.99 -24.71
C ASN A 152 27.00 18.48 -23.46
N TYR A 153 26.83 17.21 -23.08
CA TYR A 153 27.55 16.59 -21.97
C TYR A 153 28.92 16.06 -22.42
N THR A 154 29.93 16.23 -21.56
CA THR A 154 31.24 15.60 -21.68
C THR A 154 31.50 14.79 -20.42
N SER A 155 31.80 13.50 -20.58
CA SER A 155 32.07 12.63 -19.43
C SER A 155 33.35 13.03 -18.72
N GLY A 156 33.43 12.69 -17.43
CA GLY A 156 34.72 12.54 -16.76
C GLY A 156 35.58 11.44 -17.42
N PHE A 157 36.72 11.15 -16.81
CA PHE A 157 37.64 10.12 -17.27
C PHE A 157 37.23 8.77 -16.68
N ILE A 158 36.75 7.87 -17.54
CA ILE A 158 36.21 6.57 -17.15
C ILE A 158 37.32 5.53 -17.28
N HIS A 159 37.55 4.80 -16.19
CA HIS A 159 38.60 3.80 -16.07
C HIS A 159 38.00 2.40 -16.04
N HIS A 160 38.64 1.48 -16.74
CA HIS A 160 38.35 0.04 -16.64
C HIS A 160 39.65 -0.75 -16.50
N CYS A 161 39.78 -1.51 -15.43
CA CYS A 161 40.94 -2.35 -15.14
C CYS A 161 40.52 -3.77 -14.80
N THR A 162 41.01 -4.77 -15.55
CA THR A 162 40.75 -6.18 -15.25
C THR A 162 41.85 -6.73 -14.36
N VAL A 163 41.52 -7.02 -13.10
CA VAL A 163 42.36 -7.78 -12.19
C VAL A 163 42.17 -9.27 -12.48
N LYS A 164 43.25 -10.02 -12.72
CA LYS A 164 43.22 -11.42 -13.17
C LYS A 164 43.99 -12.33 -12.24
N ASN A 165 43.86 -13.64 -12.45
CA ASN A 165 44.59 -14.70 -11.74
C ASN A 165 44.35 -14.67 -10.21
N LEU A 166 43.15 -14.29 -9.81
CA LEU A 166 42.74 -14.28 -8.40
C LEU A 166 42.52 -15.70 -7.89
N GLU A 167 42.75 -15.90 -6.59
CA GLU A 167 42.38 -17.12 -5.89
C GLU A 167 40.86 -17.17 -5.66
N TYR A 168 40.28 -18.37 -5.66
CA TYR A 168 38.86 -18.57 -5.40
C TYR A 168 38.53 -18.43 -3.91
N ASN A 169 37.30 -18.03 -3.60
CA ASN A 169 36.80 -17.89 -2.23
C ASN A 169 37.73 -17.08 -1.31
N THR A 170 38.32 -16.01 -1.86
CA THR A 170 39.31 -15.18 -1.17
C THR A 170 38.85 -13.73 -1.18
N LYS A 171 38.94 -13.09 -0.02
CA LYS A 171 38.67 -11.66 0.11
C LYS A 171 39.89 -10.87 -0.36
N TYR A 172 39.67 -9.95 -1.28
CA TYR A 172 40.67 -9.03 -1.79
C TYR A 172 40.32 -7.61 -1.39
N TYR A 173 41.35 -6.85 -1.02
CA TYR A 173 41.28 -5.40 -0.96
C TYR A 173 41.81 -4.82 -2.27
N TYR A 174 41.21 -3.72 -2.71
CA TYR A 174 41.72 -2.98 -3.86
C TYR A 174 41.63 -1.46 -3.62
N VAL A 175 42.53 -0.73 -4.27
CA VAL A 175 42.66 0.73 -4.19
C VAL A 175 42.72 1.30 -5.58
N VAL A 176 41.98 2.40 -5.78
CA VAL A 176 41.95 3.23 -6.99
C VAL A 176 42.33 4.67 -6.64
N GLY A 177 42.73 5.47 -7.63
CA GLY A 177 43.16 6.86 -7.42
C GLY A 177 44.61 6.99 -6.93
N GLU A 178 45.48 6.05 -7.31
CA GLU A 178 46.92 6.15 -6.99
C GLU A 178 47.50 7.46 -7.55
N GLY A 179 48.18 8.24 -6.69
CA GLY A 179 48.78 9.53 -7.05
C GLY A 179 47.92 10.76 -6.74
N THR A 180 46.63 10.58 -6.44
CA THR A 180 45.73 11.66 -5.98
C THR A 180 45.01 11.24 -4.70
N SER A 181 43.67 11.30 -4.64
CA SER A 181 42.88 10.87 -3.49
C SER A 181 42.56 9.38 -3.59
N MET A 182 43.37 8.54 -2.93
CA MET A 182 43.18 7.09 -2.93
C MET A 182 41.92 6.66 -2.18
N ARG A 183 41.14 5.76 -2.77
CA ARG A 183 39.98 5.13 -2.11
C ARG A 183 40.14 3.61 -2.09
N LYS A 184 39.86 3.02 -0.92
CA LYS A 184 40.03 1.59 -0.65
C LYS A 184 38.67 0.91 -0.55
N PHE A 185 38.55 -0.24 -1.20
CA PHE A 185 37.38 -1.11 -1.21
C PHE A 185 37.80 -2.57 -1.01
N TRP A 186 36.84 -3.48 -1.05
CA TRP A 186 37.10 -4.92 -0.96
C TRP A 186 36.01 -5.71 -1.68
N PHE A 187 36.33 -6.93 -2.11
CA PHE A 187 35.37 -7.91 -2.63
C PHE A 187 35.81 -9.33 -2.26
N THR A 188 34.92 -10.30 -2.44
CA THR A 188 35.27 -11.73 -2.27
C THR A 188 35.07 -12.44 -3.60
N THR A 189 36.09 -13.15 -4.08
CA THR A 189 35.97 -14.02 -5.26
C THR A 189 35.00 -15.17 -4.96
N PRO A 190 34.24 -15.67 -5.95
CA PRO A 190 33.36 -16.80 -5.72
C PRO A 190 34.19 -18.05 -5.44
N PRO A 191 33.60 -19.10 -4.85
CA PRO A 191 34.22 -20.41 -4.86
C PRO A 191 34.46 -20.91 -6.30
N GLU A 192 35.36 -21.87 -6.44
CA GLU A 192 35.58 -22.54 -7.72
C GLU A 192 34.27 -23.14 -8.25
N VAL A 193 34.13 -23.16 -9.57
CA VAL A 193 32.94 -23.69 -10.22
C VAL A 193 32.78 -25.18 -9.86
N GLY A 194 31.57 -25.57 -9.46
CA GLY A 194 31.29 -26.97 -9.12
C GLY A 194 29.81 -27.22 -8.84
N PRO A 195 29.35 -28.49 -8.94
CA PRO A 195 27.93 -28.80 -9.02
C PRO A 195 27.14 -28.47 -7.74
N ASP A 196 27.74 -28.70 -6.58
CA ASP A 196 27.05 -28.51 -5.29
C ASP A 196 27.49 -27.25 -4.55
N VAL A 197 28.18 -26.34 -5.23
CA VAL A 197 28.65 -25.09 -4.65
C VAL A 197 27.44 -24.16 -4.39
N PRO A 198 27.12 -23.84 -3.12
CA PRO A 198 26.02 -22.92 -2.82
C PRO A 198 26.42 -21.48 -3.17
N TYR A 199 25.43 -20.68 -3.55
CA TYR A 199 25.65 -19.27 -3.87
C TYR A 199 24.35 -18.47 -3.83
N THR A 200 24.42 -17.25 -3.29
CA THR A 200 23.26 -16.36 -3.17
C THR A 200 23.36 -15.20 -4.16
N PHE A 201 22.44 -15.16 -5.11
CA PHE A 201 22.29 -14.04 -6.04
C PHE A 201 21.18 -13.08 -5.57
N GLY A 202 21.46 -11.78 -5.61
CA GLY A 202 20.43 -10.74 -5.62
C GLY A 202 19.90 -10.52 -7.03
N LEU A 203 18.67 -10.01 -7.13
CA LEU A 203 17.97 -9.73 -8.38
C LEU A 203 17.27 -8.38 -8.29
N ILE A 204 17.62 -7.46 -9.19
CA ILE A 204 17.00 -6.14 -9.35
C ILE A 204 16.94 -5.84 -10.85
N GLY A 205 15.81 -5.36 -11.35
CA GLY A 205 15.66 -4.66 -12.63
C GLY A 205 15.16 -3.25 -12.40
N ASP A 206 15.35 -2.37 -13.39
CA ASP A 206 14.55 -1.14 -13.50
C ASP A 206 14.70 -0.27 -12.24
N LEU A 207 15.95 -0.10 -11.81
CA LEU A 207 16.25 0.50 -10.51
C LEU A 207 15.96 1.99 -10.52
N GLY A 208 16.51 2.73 -11.48
CA GLY A 208 16.45 4.20 -11.49
C GLY A 208 17.14 4.82 -10.27
N GLN A 209 16.75 6.06 -9.95
CA GLN A 209 17.37 6.85 -8.87
C GLN A 209 16.33 7.67 -8.08
N THR A 210 15.16 7.09 -7.88
CA THR A 210 14.07 7.62 -7.08
C THR A 210 14.26 7.28 -5.60
N PHE A 211 13.39 7.82 -4.75
CA PHE A 211 13.35 7.40 -3.35
C PHE A 211 13.06 5.89 -3.21
N ASP A 212 12.20 5.32 -4.05
CA ASP A 212 11.90 3.89 -4.03
C ASP A 212 13.11 3.06 -4.48
N SER A 213 13.87 3.53 -5.46
CA SER A 213 15.16 2.93 -5.85
C SER A 213 16.11 2.81 -4.65
N ASN A 214 16.20 3.88 -3.85
CA ASN A 214 17.04 3.91 -2.65
C ASN A 214 16.55 2.93 -1.58
N VAL A 215 15.23 2.81 -1.41
CA VAL A 215 14.63 1.82 -0.49
C VAL A 215 14.94 0.41 -0.97
N THR A 216 14.74 0.10 -2.25
CA THR A 216 15.04 -1.23 -2.83
C THR A 216 16.47 -1.62 -2.58
N LEU A 217 17.41 -0.74 -2.92
CA LEU A 217 18.83 -1.02 -2.76
C LEU A 217 19.21 -1.19 -1.28
N THR A 218 18.63 -0.37 -0.39
CA THR A 218 18.82 -0.51 1.06
C THR A 218 18.23 -1.83 1.58
N HIS A 219 17.06 -2.23 1.09
CA HIS A 219 16.39 -3.48 1.47
C HIS A 219 17.25 -4.68 1.09
N TYR A 220 17.82 -4.68 -0.12
CA TYR A 220 18.78 -5.68 -0.56
C TYR A 220 20.02 -5.75 0.34
N GLU A 221 20.65 -4.60 0.64
CA GLU A 221 21.83 -4.54 1.50
C GLU A 221 21.57 -5.01 2.93
N LYS A 222 20.33 -4.86 3.42
CA LYS A 222 19.90 -5.27 4.76
C LYS A 222 19.24 -6.64 4.80
N ASN A 223 19.06 -7.31 3.65
CA ASN A 223 18.44 -8.62 3.58
C ASN A 223 19.31 -9.66 4.29
N PRO A 224 18.77 -10.43 5.26
CA PRO A 224 19.57 -11.38 6.05
C PRO A 224 20.17 -12.53 5.23
N LYS A 225 19.70 -12.74 3.99
CA LYS A 225 20.27 -13.72 3.06
C LYS A 225 21.64 -13.31 2.51
N ASN A 226 22.02 -12.03 2.64
CA ASN A 226 23.32 -11.48 2.23
C ASN A 226 23.70 -11.87 0.79
N GLY A 227 23.04 -11.25 -0.19
CA GLY A 227 23.37 -11.46 -1.60
C GLY A 227 24.85 -11.20 -1.89
N GLN A 228 25.48 -12.12 -2.62
CA GLN A 228 26.92 -12.10 -2.92
C GLN A 228 27.23 -11.53 -4.30
N THR A 229 26.22 -11.45 -5.17
CA THR A 229 26.30 -10.94 -6.55
C THR A 229 24.90 -10.50 -6.98
N MET A 230 24.80 -9.32 -7.59
CA MET A 230 23.55 -8.84 -8.18
C MET A 230 23.44 -9.31 -9.63
N LEU A 231 22.32 -9.92 -9.99
CA LEU A 231 21.92 -10.11 -11.38
C LEU A 231 21.01 -8.94 -11.75
N PHE A 232 21.51 -8.02 -12.57
CA PHE A 232 20.81 -6.79 -12.91
C PHE A 232 20.17 -6.90 -14.30
N VAL A 233 18.84 -6.84 -14.38
CA VAL A 233 18.07 -7.21 -15.60
C VAL A 233 17.72 -6.03 -16.51
N GLY A 234 18.51 -4.95 -16.47
CA GLY A 234 18.41 -3.81 -17.38
C GLY A 234 17.69 -2.60 -16.76
N ASP A 235 17.74 -1.48 -17.47
CA ASP A 235 17.24 -0.17 -17.08
C ASP A 235 17.88 0.34 -15.77
N LEU A 236 19.08 0.90 -15.95
CA LEU A 236 19.94 1.32 -14.86
C LEU A 236 19.48 2.68 -14.33
N SER A 237 19.75 3.75 -15.07
CA SER A 237 19.73 5.12 -14.52
C SER A 237 18.48 5.93 -14.85
N TYR A 238 17.76 5.55 -15.92
CA TYR A 238 16.68 6.35 -16.53
C TYR A 238 17.11 7.79 -16.85
N ALA A 239 18.40 8.00 -17.17
CA ALA A 239 18.94 9.32 -17.49
C ALA A 239 18.34 9.89 -18.79
N ASP A 240 17.88 9.03 -19.69
CA ASP A 240 17.19 9.37 -20.92
C ASP A 240 15.81 10.02 -20.71
N ASN A 241 15.18 9.80 -19.55
CA ASN A 241 13.94 10.48 -19.17
C ASN A 241 14.14 11.97 -18.78
N HIS A 242 15.39 12.44 -18.72
CA HIS A 242 15.72 13.85 -18.46
C HIS A 242 15.98 14.62 -19.76
N PRO A 243 15.83 15.97 -19.77
CA PRO A 243 16.00 16.76 -20.98
C PRO A 243 17.34 16.50 -21.69
N ASN A 244 17.27 16.11 -22.96
CA ASN A 244 18.41 15.71 -23.80
C ASN A 244 19.23 14.53 -23.25
N HIS A 245 18.58 13.65 -22.48
CA HIS A 245 19.20 12.54 -21.77
C HIS A 245 20.33 13.02 -20.87
N ASP A 246 20.04 13.89 -19.90
CA ASP A 246 21.06 14.54 -19.07
C ASP A 246 21.99 13.49 -18.41
N ASN A 247 23.18 13.33 -18.99
CA ASN A 247 24.13 12.29 -18.61
C ASN A 247 24.79 12.57 -17.24
N VAL A 248 24.54 13.72 -16.60
CA VAL A 248 24.81 13.91 -15.17
C VAL A 248 24.03 12.90 -14.34
N ARG A 249 22.85 12.46 -14.80
CA ARG A 249 22.04 11.43 -14.15
C ARG A 249 22.67 10.04 -14.19
N TRP A 250 23.52 9.76 -15.18
CA TRP A 250 24.38 8.58 -15.14
C TRP A 250 25.44 8.69 -14.04
N ASP A 251 25.99 9.89 -13.83
CA ASP A 251 27.01 10.13 -12.80
C ASP A 251 26.44 10.01 -11.39
N THR A 252 25.26 10.56 -11.13
CA THR A 252 24.56 10.43 -9.84
C THR A 252 24.19 8.99 -9.56
N TRP A 253 23.63 8.27 -10.55
CA TRP A 253 23.29 6.86 -10.40
C TRP A 253 24.52 6.01 -10.06
N GLY A 254 25.64 6.24 -10.76
CA GLY A 254 26.90 5.54 -10.48
C GLY A 254 27.40 5.77 -9.05
N ARG A 255 27.27 6.98 -8.50
CA ARG A 255 27.61 7.28 -7.09
C ARG A 255 26.63 6.65 -6.11
N PHE A 256 25.34 6.64 -6.45
CA PHE A 256 24.30 6.03 -5.63
C PHE A 256 24.51 4.52 -5.44
N VAL A 257 24.77 3.77 -6.51
CA VAL A 257 24.94 2.31 -6.43
C VAL A 257 26.33 1.86 -5.97
N GLU A 258 27.32 2.78 -5.94
CA GLU A 258 28.71 2.50 -5.53
C GLU A 258 28.78 1.78 -4.18
N ARG A 259 27.90 2.13 -3.23
CA ARG A 259 27.85 1.54 -1.90
C ARG A 259 27.57 0.03 -1.88
N SER A 260 27.04 -0.52 -2.98
CA SER A 260 26.86 -1.95 -3.20
C SER A 260 27.79 -2.46 -4.29
N ALA A 261 27.76 -1.85 -5.47
CA ALA A 261 28.47 -2.32 -6.66
C ALA A 261 30.00 -2.24 -6.56
N ALA A 262 30.59 -1.47 -5.62
CA ALA A 262 32.02 -1.50 -5.36
C ALA A 262 32.48 -2.72 -4.54
N TYR A 263 31.55 -3.41 -3.86
CA TYR A 263 31.90 -4.48 -2.91
C TYR A 263 31.49 -5.87 -3.38
N GLN A 264 30.58 -5.94 -4.34
CA GLN A 264 30.12 -7.18 -4.95
C GLN A 264 29.86 -7.00 -6.44
N PRO A 265 30.09 -8.03 -7.27
CA PRO A 265 29.80 -7.96 -8.69
C PRO A 265 28.32 -7.72 -8.97
N TRP A 266 28.03 -6.80 -9.89
CA TRP A 266 26.74 -6.71 -10.56
C TRP A 266 26.90 -7.23 -11.99
N ILE A 267 26.03 -8.15 -12.42
CA ILE A 267 26.02 -8.74 -13.76
C ILE A 267 25.02 -7.95 -14.60
N TRP A 268 25.53 -7.25 -15.61
CA TRP A 268 24.79 -6.22 -16.32
C TRP A 268 24.03 -6.77 -17.53
N THR A 269 22.74 -6.51 -17.58
CA THR A 269 21.89 -6.63 -18.77
C THR A 269 21.59 -5.22 -19.30
N ALA A 270 21.47 -5.05 -20.61
CA ALA A 270 21.09 -3.77 -21.22
C ALA A 270 19.57 -3.72 -21.48
N GLY A 271 18.89 -2.72 -20.93
CA GLY A 271 17.46 -2.46 -21.15
C GLY A 271 17.19 -1.44 -22.25
N ASN A 272 15.94 -0.98 -22.37
CA ASN A 272 15.58 0.03 -23.38
C ASN A 272 16.08 1.42 -23.00
N HIS A 273 16.13 1.76 -21.72
CA HIS A 273 16.64 3.06 -21.25
C HIS A 273 18.17 3.18 -21.45
N GLU A 274 18.86 2.06 -21.70
CA GLU A 274 20.25 2.09 -22.13
C GLU A 274 20.42 2.31 -23.63
N ILE A 275 19.37 2.27 -24.45
CA ILE A 275 19.49 2.43 -25.91
C ILE A 275 20.06 3.81 -26.23
N ASP A 276 19.61 4.87 -25.55
CA ASP A 276 20.12 6.24 -25.74
C ASP A 276 20.20 6.64 -27.24
N PHE A 277 19.15 6.31 -28.00
CA PHE A 277 19.04 6.64 -29.42
C PHE A 277 18.17 7.88 -29.60
N ALA A 278 18.83 9.03 -29.75
CA ALA A 278 18.23 10.35 -29.82
C ALA A 278 18.75 11.12 -31.06
N PRO A 279 18.36 10.71 -32.28
CA PRO A 279 18.81 11.34 -33.53
C PRO A 279 18.52 12.84 -33.60
N GLU A 280 17.48 13.32 -32.93
CA GLU A 280 17.07 14.71 -32.82
C GLU A 280 18.12 15.63 -32.18
N ILE A 281 19.00 15.08 -31.34
CA ILE A 281 20.16 15.78 -30.75
C ILE A 281 21.50 15.30 -31.33
N GLY A 282 21.47 14.56 -32.44
CA GLY A 282 22.64 14.05 -33.14
C GLY A 282 23.24 12.76 -32.55
N GLU A 283 22.57 12.14 -31.57
CA GLU A 283 23.04 10.93 -30.88
C GLU A 283 22.40 9.69 -31.50
N THR A 284 23.10 9.08 -32.46
CA THR A 284 22.58 7.99 -33.32
C THR A 284 23.20 6.62 -33.03
N LYS A 285 24.08 6.52 -32.03
CA LYS A 285 24.77 5.28 -31.70
C LYS A 285 24.11 4.63 -30.47
N PRO A 286 23.40 3.50 -30.64
CA PRO A 286 22.76 2.81 -29.52
C PRO A 286 23.76 2.42 -28.44
N PHE A 287 23.32 2.45 -27.17
CA PHE A 287 24.07 2.04 -25.99
C PHE A 287 25.35 2.81 -25.75
N LYS A 288 25.48 4.03 -26.30
CA LYS A 288 26.72 4.80 -26.21
C LYS A 288 27.09 5.12 -24.76
N PRO A 289 26.26 5.76 -23.91
CA PRO A 289 26.61 5.98 -22.51
C PRO A 289 26.88 4.68 -21.75
N TYR A 290 25.98 3.70 -21.87
CA TYR A 290 26.10 2.39 -21.21
C TYR A 290 27.44 1.68 -21.52
N THR A 291 27.81 1.55 -22.80
CA THR A 291 29.03 0.82 -23.20
C THR A 291 30.33 1.50 -22.80
N HIS A 292 30.33 2.80 -22.51
CA HIS A 292 31.49 3.50 -21.96
C HIS A 292 31.59 3.38 -20.44
N ARG A 293 30.48 3.11 -19.74
CA ARG A 293 30.43 3.10 -18.27
C ARG A 293 30.45 1.70 -17.67
N TYR A 294 29.81 0.72 -18.31
CA TYR A 294 29.62 -0.62 -17.76
C TYR A 294 30.19 -1.69 -18.69
N HIS A 295 31.45 -2.03 -18.49
CA HIS A 295 32.12 -3.11 -19.22
C HIS A 295 31.73 -4.49 -18.69
N VAL A 296 31.61 -5.46 -19.60
CA VAL A 296 31.31 -6.87 -19.30
C VAL A 296 32.35 -7.80 -19.94
N PRO A 297 32.54 -9.05 -19.43
CA PRO A 297 33.56 -9.96 -19.93
C PRO A 297 33.14 -10.72 -21.20
N TYR A 298 32.48 -10.08 -22.15
CA TYR A 298 31.81 -10.75 -23.28
C TYR A 298 32.71 -11.64 -24.15
N ARG A 299 33.99 -11.26 -24.29
CA ARG A 299 34.97 -12.07 -25.03
C ARG A 299 35.31 -13.38 -24.32
N ALA A 300 35.12 -13.48 -23.01
CA ALA A 300 35.39 -14.68 -22.25
C ALA A 300 34.45 -15.84 -22.64
N SER A 301 33.25 -15.52 -23.13
CA SER A 301 32.30 -16.47 -23.73
C SER A 301 32.30 -16.45 -25.26
N GLN A 302 33.35 -15.91 -25.88
CA GLN A 302 33.48 -15.80 -27.35
C GLN A 302 32.35 -14.99 -28.02
N SER A 303 31.69 -14.09 -27.28
CA SER A 303 30.76 -13.14 -27.88
C SER A 303 31.50 -12.05 -28.64
N THR A 304 30.84 -11.48 -29.65
CA THR A 304 31.35 -10.38 -30.47
C THR A 304 30.92 -8.99 -29.97
N ALA A 305 29.98 -8.91 -29.03
CA ALA A 305 29.44 -7.64 -28.53
C ALA A 305 29.18 -7.69 -27.02
N PRO A 306 29.20 -6.53 -26.32
CA PRO A 306 29.03 -6.47 -24.86
C PRO A 306 27.57 -6.67 -24.40
N PHE A 307 26.62 -6.89 -25.29
CA PHE A 307 25.19 -6.94 -24.94
C PHE A 307 24.67 -8.37 -24.70
N TRP A 308 25.39 -9.38 -25.20
CA TRP A 308 25.10 -10.78 -24.94
C TRP A 308 26.39 -11.51 -24.62
N TYR A 309 26.39 -12.28 -23.53
CA TYR A 309 27.58 -12.98 -23.05
C TYR A 309 27.19 -14.03 -22.01
N SER A 310 28.15 -14.84 -21.58
CA SER A 310 27.92 -15.77 -20.49
C SER A 310 29.08 -15.79 -19.49
N ILE A 311 28.75 -16.17 -18.25
CA ILE A 311 29.71 -16.42 -17.19
C ILE A 311 29.30 -17.66 -16.39
N LYS A 312 30.29 -18.31 -15.79
CA LYS A 312 30.12 -19.29 -14.73
C LYS A 312 30.51 -18.67 -13.39
N ARG A 313 29.69 -18.88 -12.37
CA ARG A 313 29.94 -18.46 -10.99
C ARG A 313 29.34 -19.48 -10.04
N ALA A 314 30.18 -20.07 -9.18
CA ALA A 314 29.78 -21.18 -8.30
C ALA A 314 29.15 -22.33 -9.12
N SER A 315 27.92 -22.73 -8.81
CA SER A 315 27.20 -23.81 -9.51
C SER A 315 26.31 -23.31 -10.66
N ALA A 316 26.38 -22.02 -11.02
CA ALA A 316 25.55 -21.40 -12.04
C ALA A 316 26.28 -21.10 -13.35
N TYR A 317 25.63 -21.42 -14.47
CA TYR A 317 25.93 -20.94 -15.81
C TYR A 317 24.90 -19.87 -16.17
N ILE A 318 25.36 -18.64 -16.36
CA ILE A 318 24.51 -17.47 -16.56
C ILE A 318 24.70 -16.97 -17.98
N ILE A 319 23.62 -16.92 -18.74
CA ILE A 319 23.56 -16.35 -20.09
C ILE A 319 22.85 -15.00 -20.02
N VAL A 320 23.46 -13.95 -20.54
CA VAL A 320 22.87 -12.62 -20.67
C VAL A 320 22.55 -12.38 -22.14
N LEU A 321 21.33 -11.96 -22.44
CA LEU A 321 20.85 -11.65 -23.79
C LEU A 321 20.44 -10.17 -23.89
N SER A 322 20.43 -9.65 -25.12
CA SER A 322 20.03 -8.27 -25.41
C SER A 322 18.71 -8.24 -26.17
N SER A 323 17.65 -7.80 -25.50
CA SER A 323 16.30 -7.64 -26.06
C SER A 323 16.24 -6.65 -27.23
N TYR A 324 17.16 -5.68 -27.27
CA TYR A 324 17.16 -4.56 -28.23
C TYR A 324 18.33 -4.60 -29.23
N SER A 325 19.04 -5.74 -29.31
CA SER A 325 19.99 -6.03 -30.39
C SER A 325 19.37 -7.01 -31.39
N ALA A 326 19.95 -7.14 -32.59
CA ALA A 326 19.46 -8.10 -33.57
C ALA A 326 19.60 -9.56 -33.04
N TYR A 327 18.51 -10.33 -33.11
CA TYR A 327 18.41 -11.73 -32.71
C TYR A 327 17.75 -12.62 -33.78
N GLY A 328 17.47 -12.08 -34.96
CA GLY A 328 16.99 -12.86 -36.10
C GLY A 328 17.99 -13.95 -36.50
N LYS A 329 17.53 -14.95 -37.25
CA LYS A 329 18.38 -16.05 -37.70
C LYS A 329 19.64 -15.52 -38.40
N TYR A 330 20.80 -16.09 -38.09
CA TYR A 330 22.12 -15.70 -38.61
C TYR A 330 22.68 -14.35 -38.12
N THR A 331 21.98 -13.64 -37.24
CA THR A 331 22.56 -12.47 -36.57
C THR A 331 23.63 -12.90 -35.56
N PRO A 332 24.58 -12.03 -35.19
CA PRO A 332 25.64 -12.39 -34.26
C PRO A 332 25.16 -12.93 -32.91
N GLN A 333 24.08 -12.38 -32.34
CA GLN A 333 23.50 -12.89 -31.10
C GLN A 333 22.88 -14.28 -31.27
N ASN A 334 22.16 -14.51 -32.37
CA ASN A 334 21.54 -15.81 -32.69
C ASN A 334 22.60 -16.90 -32.92
N GLN A 335 23.63 -16.61 -33.70
CA GLN A 335 24.74 -17.54 -33.90
C GLN A 335 25.49 -17.83 -32.61
N TRP A 336 25.69 -16.81 -31.77
CA TRP A 336 26.36 -16.97 -30.49
C TRP A 336 25.55 -17.88 -29.54
N ILE A 337 24.25 -17.65 -29.35
CA ILE A 337 23.45 -18.47 -28.42
C ILE A 337 23.34 -19.93 -28.88
N GLU A 338 23.22 -20.17 -30.20
CA GLU A 338 23.23 -21.52 -30.79
C GLU A 338 24.55 -22.27 -30.51
N GLN A 339 25.66 -21.54 -30.42
CA GLN A 339 26.98 -22.10 -30.06
C GLN A 339 27.22 -22.16 -28.56
N GLU A 340 26.57 -21.30 -27.79
CA GLU A 340 26.78 -21.16 -26.36
C GLU A 340 26.05 -22.22 -25.54
N LEU A 341 24.78 -22.48 -25.85
CA LEU A 341 23.98 -23.48 -25.15
C LEU A 341 24.62 -24.89 -25.15
N PRO A 342 25.20 -25.39 -26.26
CA PRO A 342 25.96 -26.65 -26.25
C PRO A 342 27.14 -26.70 -25.27
N LYS A 343 27.71 -25.57 -24.86
CA LYS A 343 28.84 -25.52 -23.92
C LYS A 343 28.42 -25.72 -22.47
N VAL A 344 27.12 -25.65 -22.17
CA VAL A 344 26.60 -25.80 -20.81
C VAL A 344 26.79 -27.24 -20.34
N ASN A 345 27.70 -27.44 -19.40
CA ASN A 345 27.89 -28.71 -18.72
C ASN A 345 27.12 -28.74 -17.39
N ARG A 346 25.95 -29.38 -17.38
CA ARG A 346 25.06 -29.47 -16.20
C ARG A 346 25.63 -30.32 -15.05
N THR A 347 26.71 -31.09 -15.27
CA THR A 347 27.41 -31.78 -14.18
C THR A 347 28.48 -30.92 -13.51
N GLU A 348 28.86 -29.81 -14.13
CA GLU A 348 29.77 -28.79 -13.57
C GLU A 348 28.96 -27.63 -12.99
N THR A 349 28.02 -27.10 -13.80
CA THR A 349 27.14 -25.96 -13.48
C THR A 349 25.68 -26.37 -13.66
N PRO A 350 25.05 -26.98 -12.64
CA PRO A 350 23.70 -27.50 -12.76
C PRO A 350 22.65 -26.41 -12.97
N TRP A 351 22.87 -25.19 -12.48
CA TRP A 351 21.91 -24.09 -12.59
C TRP A 351 22.15 -23.31 -13.87
N LEU A 352 21.26 -23.45 -14.85
CA LEU A 352 21.27 -22.67 -16.08
C LEU A 352 20.28 -21.51 -15.97
N ILE A 353 20.81 -20.29 -15.87
CA ILE A 353 20.07 -19.04 -15.67
C ILE A 353 20.20 -18.19 -16.95
N VAL A 354 19.10 -17.60 -17.39
CA VAL A 354 19.11 -16.62 -18.49
C VAL A 354 18.63 -15.26 -17.97
N LEU A 355 19.33 -14.19 -18.33
CA LEU A 355 18.95 -12.80 -18.10
C LEU A 355 18.63 -12.15 -19.43
N MET A 356 17.55 -11.37 -19.47
CA MET A 356 17.17 -10.48 -20.57
C MET A 356 16.40 -9.31 -19.99
N HIS A 357 16.09 -8.28 -20.78
CA HIS A 357 15.32 -7.15 -20.24
C HIS A 357 13.82 -7.32 -20.46
N SER A 358 13.37 -7.42 -21.72
CA SER A 358 11.93 -7.51 -22.04
C SER A 358 11.38 -8.94 -21.80
N PRO A 359 10.34 -9.11 -20.96
CA PRO A 359 9.80 -10.42 -20.57
C PRO A 359 9.02 -11.11 -21.68
N TRP A 360 9.24 -12.41 -21.89
CA TRP A 360 8.48 -13.22 -22.85
C TRP A 360 7.10 -13.64 -22.33
N TYR A 361 6.99 -13.83 -21.03
CA TYR A 361 5.75 -14.18 -20.35
C TYR A 361 5.52 -13.20 -19.23
N HIS A 362 4.55 -12.32 -19.44
CA HIS A 362 3.99 -11.47 -18.41
C HIS A 362 2.53 -11.19 -18.76
N SER A 363 1.74 -10.90 -17.75
CA SER A 363 0.29 -10.74 -17.84
C SER A 363 -0.16 -9.35 -17.40
N TYR A 364 0.77 -8.39 -17.43
CA TYR A 364 0.51 -6.95 -17.31
C TYR A 364 0.17 -6.34 -18.65
N ASN A 365 -0.71 -5.34 -18.66
CA ASN A 365 -1.12 -4.65 -19.89
C ASN A 365 0.00 -3.73 -20.40
N TYR A 366 0.82 -3.18 -19.49
CA TYR A 366 2.01 -2.42 -19.84
C TYR A 366 3.06 -3.34 -20.47
N HIS A 367 3.56 -2.97 -21.63
CA HIS A 367 4.48 -3.75 -22.48
C HIS A 367 3.94 -5.12 -22.97
N TYR A 368 2.62 -5.32 -22.96
CA TYR A 368 2.04 -6.63 -23.30
C TYR A 368 2.45 -7.11 -24.70
N MET A 369 3.02 -8.31 -24.76
CA MET A 369 3.46 -9.00 -25.98
C MET A 369 4.65 -8.35 -26.73
N GLU A 370 5.37 -7.41 -26.12
CA GLU A 370 6.50 -6.73 -26.80
C GLU A 370 7.63 -7.68 -27.22
N ALA A 371 7.95 -8.69 -26.39
CA ALA A 371 9.06 -9.61 -26.64
C ALA A 371 8.68 -10.87 -27.43
N GLU A 372 7.47 -10.96 -27.99
CA GLU A 372 6.98 -12.17 -28.68
C GLU A 372 7.90 -12.63 -29.82
N THR A 373 8.53 -11.69 -30.52
CA THR A 373 9.47 -11.99 -31.61
C THR A 373 10.72 -12.71 -31.11
N MET A 374 11.26 -12.33 -29.95
CA MET A 374 12.40 -13.02 -29.34
C MET A 374 11.97 -14.37 -28.75
N ARG A 375 10.78 -14.46 -28.14
CA ARG A 375 10.21 -15.72 -27.65
C ARG A 375 10.13 -16.77 -28.77
N VAL A 376 9.57 -16.41 -29.92
CA VAL A 376 9.49 -17.30 -31.10
C VAL A 376 10.86 -17.81 -31.54
N MET A 377 11.89 -16.97 -31.45
CA MET A 377 13.25 -17.34 -31.88
C MET A 377 13.97 -18.26 -30.89
N TYR A 378 13.81 -18.03 -29.58
CA TYR A 378 14.68 -18.64 -28.57
C TYR A 378 13.99 -19.55 -27.56
N GLU A 379 12.68 -19.46 -27.37
CA GLU A 379 11.95 -20.35 -26.45
C GLU A 379 12.17 -21.84 -26.77
N PRO A 380 12.14 -22.31 -28.04
CA PRO A 380 12.44 -23.71 -28.35
C PRO A 380 13.83 -24.15 -27.87
N LEU A 381 14.83 -23.26 -27.98
CA LEU A 381 16.19 -23.53 -27.52
C LEU A 381 16.24 -23.61 -25.99
N LEU A 382 15.60 -22.68 -25.27
CA LEU A 382 15.63 -22.69 -23.80
C LEU A 382 14.93 -23.93 -23.22
N VAL A 383 13.84 -24.37 -23.84
CA VAL A 383 13.13 -25.62 -23.49
C VAL A 383 14.01 -26.84 -23.80
N GLN A 384 14.64 -26.89 -24.98
CA GLN A 384 15.55 -27.97 -25.37
C GLN A 384 16.70 -28.15 -24.37
N TYR A 385 17.30 -27.06 -23.93
CA TYR A 385 18.43 -27.05 -23.00
C TYR A 385 18.01 -27.04 -21.52
N LYS A 386 16.71 -27.13 -21.25
CA LYS A 386 16.15 -27.24 -19.89
C LYS A 386 16.64 -26.12 -18.97
N VAL A 387 16.55 -24.88 -19.43
CA VAL A 387 16.87 -23.69 -18.62
C VAL A 387 16.06 -23.75 -17.31
N ASP A 388 16.68 -23.41 -16.18
CA ASP A 388 16.00 -23.51 -14.89
C ASP A 388 15.05 -22.33 -14.67
N VAL A 389 15.54 -21.12 -14.94
CA VAL A 389 14.86 -19.85 -14.73
C VAL A 389 15.34 -18.78 -15.72
N VAL A 390 14.43 -17.94 -16.16
CA VAL A 390 14.68 -16.71 -16.94
C VAL A 390 14.26 -15.53 -16.09
N PHE A 391 15.15 -14.56 -15.90
CA PHE A 391 14.85 -13.30 -15.23
C PHE A 391 14.79 -12.15 -16.23
N SER A 392 13.79 -11.30 -16.08
CA SER A 392 13.54 -10.11 -16.90
C SER A 392 13.08 -8.92 -16.07
N GLY A 393 13.30 -7.72 -16.59
CA GLY A 393 12.86 -6.45 -16.00
C GLY A 393 11.68 -5.88 -16.79
N HIS A 394 11.79 -4.59 -17.16
CA HIS A 394 11.00 -3.84 -18.14
C HIS A 394 9.57 -3.54 -17.70
N VAL A 395 8.83 -4.57 -17.32
CA VAL A 395 7.52 -4.40 -16.72
C VAL A 395 7.74 -4.05 -15.26
N HIS A 396 7.26 -2.86 -14.86
CA HIS A 396 7.51 -2.28 -13.55
C HIS A 396 6.67 -2.90 -12.44
N ALA A 397 6.79 -4.21 -12.28
CA ALA A 397 6.07 -5.03 -11.31
C ALA A 397 6.76 -6.39 -11.15
N TYR A 398 6.21 -7.22 -10.27
CA TYR A 398 6.67 -8.58 -10.05
C TYR A 398 5.72 -9.61 -10.67
N GLU A 399 6.27 -10.58 -11.40
CA GLU A 399 5.54 -11.76 -11.87
C GLU A 399 6.40 -13.01 -11.87
N ARG A 400 5.78 -14.16 -11.57
CA ARG A 400 6.36 -15.49 -11.69
C ARG A 400 5.41 -16.39 -12.46
N SER A 401 5.90 -16.97 -13.55
CA SER A 401 5.16 -17.94 -14.35
C SER A 401 5.12 -19.34 -13.71
N GLU A 402 4.22 -20.17 -14.20
CA GLU A 402 4.35 -21.62 -14.15
C GLU A 402 5.45 -22.09 -15.13
N ARG A 403 5.82 -23.38 -15.08
CA ARG A 403 6.67 -23.98 -16.12
C ARG A 403 5.83 -24.32 -17.34
N ILE A 404 5.94 -23.49 -18.35
CA ILE A 404 5.10 -23.50 -19.55
C ILE A 404 5.94 -23.24 -20.78
N SER A 405 5.49 -23.78 -21.91
CA SER A 405 6.04 -23.47 -23.23
C SER A 405 4.95 -23.20 -24.25
N ASN A 406 5.24 -22.35 -25.24
CA ASN A 406 4.36 -22.07 -26.38
C ASN A 406 5.11 -22.21 -27.71
N ILE A 407 5.71 -23.39 -27.90
CA ILE A 407 6.61 -23.71 -29.01
C ILE A 407 5.97 -24.62 -30.07
N ALA A 408 4.72 -25.05 -29.87
CA ALA A 408 4.05 -26.01 -30.75
C ALA A 408 3.41 -25.36 -32.00
N TYR A 409 3.32 -24.03 -32.04
CA TYR A 409 2.65 -23.31 -33.11
C TYR A 409 3.37 -23.45 -34.46
N ASN A 410 2.63 -23.76 -35.54
CA ASN A 410 3.17 -23.91 -36.90
C ASN A 410 2.35 -23.18 -37.98
N LEU A 411 1.68 -22.08 -37.61
CA LEU A 411 0.73 -21.31 -38.43
C LEU A 411 -0.63 -21.98 -38.64
N VAL A 412 -0.66 -23.27 -39.00
CA VAL A 412 -1.90 -23.96 -39.44
C VAL A 412 -2.54 -24.85 -38.38
N ASN A 413 -1.81 -25.26 -37.35
CA ASN A 413 -2.29 -26.24 -36.36
C ASN A 413 -3.13 -25.65 -35.22
N GLY A 414 -3.22 -24.32 -35.11
CA GLY A 414 -3.94 -23.64 -34.03
C GLY A 414 -3.37 -23.84 -32.61
N LYS A 415 -2.19 -24.46 -32.47
CA LYS A 415 -1.57 -24.75 -31.15
C LYS A 415 -0.75 -23.55 -30.66
N CYS A 416 -1.44 -22.46 -30.31
CA CYS A 416 -0.83 -21.18 -29.92
C CYS A 416 -1.04 -20.80 -28.44
N SER A 417 -1.63 -21.69 -27.63
CA SER A 417 -1.77 -21.48 -26.19
C SER A 417 -0.58 -22.07 -25.43
N PRO A 418 -0.03 -21.38 -24.42
CA PRO A 418 0.99 -21.95 -23.56
C PRO A 418 0.48 -23.22 -22.86
N VAL A 419 1.34 -24.25 -22.78
CA VAL A 419 1.04 -25.52 -22.14
C VAL A 419 2.07 -25.82 -21.06
N LYS A 420 1.67 -26.52 -19.99
CA LYS A 420 2.60 -26.96 -18.95
C LYS A 420 3.70 -27.85 -19.55
N ASP A 421 4.95 -27.49 -19.29
CA ASP A 421 6.11 -28.19 -19.82
C ASP A 421 7.21 -28.22 -18.75
N LEU A 422 7.50 -29.42 -18.24
CA LEU A 422 8.52 -29.59 -17.20
C LEU A 422 9.94 -29.31 -17.68
N SER A 423 10.18 -29.30 -18.99
CA SER A 423 11.46 -28.91 -19.59
C SER A 423 11.62 -27.39 -19.69
N ALA A 424 10.54 -26.62 -19.59
CA ALA A 424 10.58 -25.17 -19.69
C ALA A 424 11.12 -24.51 -18.41
N PRO A 425 11.75 -23.33 -18.52
CA PRO A 425 12.11 -22.53 -17.38
C PRO A 425 10.89 -21.97 -16.64
N ILE A 426 11.13 -21.44 -15.45
CA ILE A 426 10.23 -20.46 -14.84
C ILE A 426 10.62 -19.09 -15.39
N TYR A 427 9.67 -18.31 -15.86
CA TYR A 427 9.88 -16.92 -16.26
C TYR A 427 9.52 -16.01 -15.09
N ILE A 428 10.44 -15.11 -14.72
CA ILE A 428 10.27 -14.19 -13.60
C ILE A 428 10.53 -12.75 -14.09
N THR A 429 9.52 -11.92 -13.98
CA THR A 429 9.60 -10.47 -14.13
C THR A 429 9.91 -9.85 -12.77
N ILE A 430 11.00 -9.10 -12.70
CA ILE A 430 11.53 -8.42 -11.51
C ILE A 430 11.98 -7.00 -11.85
N GLY A 431 11.17 -6.29 -12.63
CA GLY A 431 11.40 -4.90 -13.06
C GLY A 431 10.89 -3.87 -12.06
N ASP A 432 10.73 -4.26 -10.81
CA ASP A 432 10.12 -3.49 -9.73
C ASP A 432 11.15 -2.77 -8.86
N GLY A 433 12.31 -2.41 -9.41
CA GLY A 433 13.41 -1.82 -8.66
C GLY A 433 13.15 -0.42 -8.12
N GLY A 434 12.18 0.32 -8.65
CA GLY A 434 11.81 1.67 -8.19
C GLY A 434 12.02 2.78 -9.21
N ASN A 435 12.06 2.47 -10.51
CA ASN A 435 12.22 3.43 -11.61
C ASN A 435 11.28 4.65 -11.54
N ILE A 436 11.60 5.67 -12.34
CA ILE A 436 10.87 6.95 -12.40
C ILE A 436 9.49 6.87 -13.08
N GLU A 437 9.22 5.82 -13.85
CA GLU A 437 8.01 5.70 -14.65
C GLU A 437 6.82 5.17 -13.82
N GLY A 438 7.09 4.65 -12.62
CA GLY A 438 6.10 4.18 -11.67
C GLY A 438 5.76 2.69 -11.83
N ILE A 439 4.89 2.19 -10.95
CA ILE A 439 4.51 0.77 -10.92
C ILE A 439 3.50 0.45 -12.03
N ALA A 440 3.68 -0.69 -12.71
CA ALA A 440 2.68 -1.24 -13.62
C ALA A 440 1.62 -1.98 -12.81
N ASN A 441 0.46 -1.37 -12.59
CA ASN A 441 -0.65 -1.95 -11.79
C ASN A 441 -1.75 -2.60 -12.64
N ASN A 442 -1.81 -2.31 -13.93
CA ASN A 442 -2.87 -2.80 -14.81
C ASN A 442 -2.54 -4.19 -15.37
N MET A 443 -3.36 -5.18 -15.02
CA MET A 443 -3.15 -6.59 -15.35
C MET A 443 -4.26 -7.13 -16.25
N THR A 444 -3.95 -8.16 -17.04
CA THR A 444 -4.96 -8.96 -17.75
C THR A 444 -5.85 -9.68 -16.75
N VAL A 445 -7.17 -9.67 -16.98
CA VAL A 445 -8.17 -10.32 -16.11
C VAL A 445 -9.07 -11.23 -16.96
N PRO A 446 -9.30 -12.50 -16.55
CA PRO A 446 -8.73 -13.17 -15.37
C PRO A 446 -7.22 -13.42 -15.49
N GLN A 447 -6.56 -13.80 -14.39
CA GLN A 447 -5.16 -14.23 -14.44
C GLN A 447 -4.98 -15.40 -15.41
N PRO A 448 -4.09 -15.28 -16.40
CA PRO A 448 -3.81 -16.38 -17.31
C PRO A 448 -3.23 -17.59 -16.57
N GLU A 449 -3.54 -18.81 -17.02
CA GLU A 449 -3.07 -20.05 -16.39
C GLU A 449 -1.54 -20.20 -16.37
N TYR A 450 -0.82 -19.50 -17.25
CA TYR A 450 0.65 -19.50 -17.25
C TYR A 450 1.25 -18.64 -16.12
N SER A 451 0.48 -17.74 -15.51
CA SER A 451 0.93 -16.85 -14.44
C SER A 451 0.67 -17.51 -13.09
N ALA A 452 1.74 -17.85 -12.36
CA ALA A 452 1.62 -18.52 -11.06
C ALA A 452 1.40 -17.51 -9.93
N TYR A 453 2.12 -16.38 -9.97
CA TYR A 453 1.98 -15.28 -9.03
C TYR A 453 2.30 -13.95 -9.71
N ARG A 454 1.58 -12.88 -9.37
CA ARG A 454 1.89 -11.51 -9.81
C ARG A 454 1.42 -10.46 -8.80
N GLU A 455 2.19 -9.40 -8.64
CA GLU A 455 1.90 -8.27 -7.73
C GLU A 455 2.55 -6.97 -8.23
N ALA A 456 1.84 -5.85 -8.14
CA ALA A 456 2.36 -4.53 -8.47
C ALA A 456 2.88 -3.83 -7.20
N SER A 457 4.12 -4.13 -6.82
CA SER A 457 4.85 -3.48 -5.73
C SER A 457 6.32 -3.37 -6.07
N PHE A 458 7.01 -2.34 -5.57
CA PHE A 458 8.46 -2.25 -5.65
C PHE A 458 9.16 -3.22 -4.69
N GLY A 459 10.33 -3.70 -5.10
CA GLY A 459 11.04 -4.74 -4.38
C GLY A 459 12.31 -5.22 -5.09
N HIS A 460 12.86 -6.29 -4.54
CA HIS A 460 13.98 -7.03 -5.11
C HIS A 460 13.81 -8.51 -4.79
N ALA A 461 14.60 -9.39 -5.41
CA ALA A 461 14.57 -10.81 -5.11
C ALA A 461 15.94 -11.38 -4.73
N ILE A 462 15.89 -12.56 -4.10
CA ILE A 462 17.03 -13.39 -3.75
C ILE A 462 16.83 -14.77 -4.40
N PHE A 463 17.84 -15.23 -5.12
CA PHE A 463 17.96 -16.59 -5.62
C PHE A 463 19.13 -17.30 -4.93
N ASP A 464 18.78 -18.14 -3.96
CA ASP A 464 19.69 -18.76 -3.00
C ASP A 464 19.89 -20.24 -3.35
N ILE A 465 20.95 -20.53 -4.11
CA ILE A 465 21.31 -21.89 -4.53
C ILE A 465 21.86 -22.67 -3.35
N LYS A 466 21.24 -23.82 -3.04
CA LYS A 466 21.68 -24.70 -1.95
C LYS A 466 22.65 -25.77 -2.40
N ASN A 467 22.39 -26.37 -3.55
CA ASN A 467 23.18 -27.46 -4.15
C ASN A 467 22.69 -27.71 -5.58
N ARG A 468 23.11 -28.80 -6.24
CA ARG A 468 22.72 -29.12 -7.62
C ARG A 468 21.24 -29.37 -7.88
N THR A 469 20.43 -29.56 -6.83
CA THR A 469 19.01 -29.96 -6.95
C THR A 469 18.04 -28.87 -6.49
N HIS A 470 18.42 -28.06 -5.49
CA HIS A 470 17.55 -27.09 -4.84
C HIS A 470 18.13 -25.67 -4.85
N ALA A 471 17.32 -24.72 -5.27
CA ALA A 471 17.53 -23.30 -5.04
C ALA A 471 16.25 -22.71 -4.43
N TYR A 472 16.40 -21.74 -3.54
CA TYR A 472 15.29 -21.05 -2.92
C TYR A 472 15.16 -19.66 -3.52
N TYR A 473 14.03 -19.39 -4.15
CA TYR A 473 13.69 -18.07 -4.66
C TYR A 473 12.80 -17.36 -3.65
N SER A 474 13.08 -16.09 -3.39
CA SER A 474 12.22 -15.23 -2.56
C SER A 474 12.24 -13.81 -3.09
N TRP A 475 11.06 -13.24 -3.28
CA TRP A 475 10.84 -11.83 -3.60
C TRP A 475 10.50 -11.05 -2.34
N HIS A 476 11.08 -9.86 -2.19
CA HIS A 476 11.04 -9.02 -1.00
C HIS A 476 10.54 -7.64 -1.38
N ARG A 477 9.46 -7.20 -0.75
CA ARG A 477 8.82 -5.91 -1.05
C ARG A 477 9.45 -4.80 -0.22
N ASN A 478 9.57 -3.61 -0.80
CA ASN A 478 10.20 -2.45 -0.14
C ASN A 478 9.56 -2.06 1.20
N HIS A 479 8.24 -2.19 1.30
CA HIS A 479 7.45 -1.80 2.48
C HIS A 479 7.43 -2.87 3.58
N ASP A 480 7.91 -4.08 3.30
CA ASP A 480 8.02 -5.13 4.28
C ASP A 480 9.35 -5.04 5.06
N GLY A 481 9.43 -5.75 6.20
CA GLY A 481 10.72 -5.89 6.89
C GLY A 481 11.75 -6.60 6.00
N TYR A 482 13.04 -6.32 6.20
CA TYR A 482 14.14 -6.82 5.35
C TYR A 482 14.22 -8.35 5.18
N ALA A 483 13.57 -9.12 6.07
CA ALA A 483 13.55 -10.58 6.05
C ALA A 483 12.26 -11.19 5.48
N VAL A 484 11.22 -10.37 5.27
CA VAL A 484 9.87 -10.81 4.91
C VAL A 484 9.80 -11.03 3.40
N GLN A 485 9.22 -12.18 3.03
CA GLN A 485 9.14 -12.64 1.64
C GLN A 485 7.69 -12.46 1.15
N GLY A 486 7.49 -11.59 0.15
CA GLY A 486 6.18 -11.34 -0.47
C GLY A 486 5.72 -12.52 -1.33
N ASP A 487 6.66 -13.15 -2.03
CA ASP A 487 6.49 -14.45 -2.68
C ASP A 487 7.77 -15.29 -2.47
N SER A 488 7.63 -16.60 -2.44
CA SER A 488 8.77 -17.50 -2.34
C SER A 488 8.43 -18.88 -2.91
N THR A 489 9.45 -19.54 -3.45
CA THR A 489 9.30 -20.90 -3.97
C THR A 489 10.62 -21.64 -4.01
N TRP A 490 10.53 -22.97 -3.85
CA TRP A 490 11.65 -23.84 -4.17
C TRP A 490 11.72 -24.05 -5.68
N VAL A 491 12.86 -23.74 -6.26
CA VAL A 491 13.17 -24.06 -7.64
C VAL A 491 13.91 -25.40 -7.64
N PHE A 492 13.33 -26.39 -8.31
CA PHE A 492 13.95 -27.70 -8.49
C PHE A 492 14.67 -27.77 -9.84
N ASN A 493 15.94 -28.15 -9.80
CA ASN A 493 16.82 -28.18 -10.95
C ASN A 493 16.28 -29.07 -12.07
N ARG A 494 16.25 -28.56 -13.31
CA ARG A 494 15.68 -29.26 -14.47
C ARG A 494 16.51 -30.44 -14.98
N PHE A 495 17.79 -30.51 -14.62
CA PHE A 495 18.65 -31.63 -14.99
C PHE A 495 18.70 -32.69 -13.89
N TRP A 496 18.94 -32.28 -12.65
CA TRP A 496 19.18 -33.21 -11.53
C TRP A 496 17.93 -33.57 -10.70
N HIS A 497 16.87 -32.75 -10.74
CA HIS A 497 15.64 -32.98 -9.97
C HIS A 497 14.39 -32.46 -10.70
N PRO A 498 14.03 -33.02 -11.88
CA PRO A 498 12.96 -32.51 -12.73
C PRO A 498 11.56 -32.91 -12.25
N VAL A 499 11.20 -32.55 -11.01
CA VAL A 499 9.87 -32.78 -10.43
C VAL A 499 8.99 -31.52 -10.54
N THR A 500 7.67 -31.71 -10.48
CA THR A 500 6.67 -30.65 -10.31
C THR A 500 6.76 -30.06 -8.90
N SER A 501 6.73 -28.74 -8.76
CA SER A 501 6.67 -28.04 -7.47
C SER A 501 5.42 -28.37 -6.63
N THR A 502 4.38 -28.93 -7.26
CA THR A 502 3.05 -29.14 -6.66
C THR A 502 2.77 -30.55 -6.12
N ASN A 503 3.71 -31.49 -6.17
CA ASN A 503 3.49 -32.86 -5.67
C ASN A 503 4.63 -33.33 -4.75
N SER A 504 4.53 -33.00 -3.48
CA SER A 504 5.13 -33.83 -2.43
C SER A 504 4.09 -34.09 -1.35
N LEU A 505 3.18 -35.03 -1.62
CA LEU A 505 2.59 -35.95 -0.64
C LEU A 505 1.76 -37.00 -1.42
N PHE A 506 2.17 -38.26 -1.27
CA PHE A 506 1.51 -39.51 -1.72
C PHE A 506 1.72 -39.97 -3.17
N SER A 507 2.70 -40.87 -3.36
CA SER A 507 2.60 -41.95 -4.36
C SER A 507 2.52 -43.30 -3.65
N SER A 508 1.33 -43.89 -3.59
CA SER A 508 1.06 -45.32 -3.81
C SER A 508 -0.34 -45.70 -3.31
N ALA A 509 -1.31 -45.80 -4.22
CA ALA A 509 -2.48 -46.68 -4.02
C ALA A 509 -3.11 -47.07 -5.37
N SER A 510 -3.45 -48.35 -5.48
CA SER A 510 -3.88 -49.10 -6.67
C SER A 510 -5.33 -48.79 -7.14
N PRO A 511 -5.70 -49.20 -8.38
CA PRO A 511 -6.95 -48.80 -9.02
C PRO A 511 -8.14 -49.65 -8.54
N CYS A 512 -8.99 -49.09 -7.67
CA CYS A 512 -10.31 -49.69 -7.37
C CYS A 512 -11.41 -48.68 -6.97
N VAL A 513 -11.21 -47.37 -7.15
CA VAL A 513 -12.10 -46.32 -6.58
C VAL A 513 -12.87 -45.52 -7.65
N VAL A 514 -13.08 -46.08 -8.84
CA VAL A 514 -13.78 -45.36 -9.92
C VAL A 514 -15.32 -45.41 -9.78
N PHE A 515 -15.87 -46.31 -8.96
CA PHE A 515 -17.32 -46.55 -8.93
C PHE A 515 -18.12 -45.68 -7.92
N PHE A 516 -17.46 -45.03 -6.95
CA PHE A 516 -18.15 -44.24 -5.90
C PHE A 516 -18.24 -42.74 -6.17
N VAL A 517 -17.53 -42.22 -7.19
CA VAL A 517 -17.44 -40.77 -7.47
C VAL A 517 -18.72 -40.21 -8.13
N VAL A 518 -19.50 -41.05 -8.81
CA VAL A 518 -20.65 -40.61 -9.61
C VAL A 518 -21.88 -40.26 -8.75
N ILE A 519 -22.03 -40.85 -7.56
CA ILE A 519 -23.19 -40.59 -6.68
C ILE A 519 -22.99 -39.31 -5.84
N ALA A 520 -21.75 -38.93 -5.53
CA ALA A 520 -21.45 -37.73 -4.75
C ALA A 520 -21.67 -36.41 -5.52
N PHE A 521 -21.60 -36.46 -6.85
CA PHE A 521 -21.80 -35.29 -7.72
C PHE A 521 -23.25 -34.78 -7.75
N VAL A 522 -24.22 -35.63 -7.39
CA VAL A 522 -25.66 -35.29 -7.45
C VAL A 522 -26.17 -34.63 -6.16
N LEU A 523 -25.38 -34.64 -5.07
CA LEU A 523 -25.78 -34.11 -3.75
C LEU A 523 -25.11 -32.78 -3.36
N SER A 524 -24.21 -32.22 -4.19
CA SER A 524 -23.43 -31.01 -3.86
C SER A 524 -24.02 -29.69 -4.40
N SER A 525 -25.26 -29.67 -4.88
CA SER A 525 -25.88 -28.45 -5.43
C SER A 525 -26.64 -27.62 -4.38
N ALA A 526 -26.17 -27.55 -3.13
CA ALA A 526 -26.79 -26.71 -2.12
C ALA A 526 -25.79 -26.13 -1.12
N VAL A 527 -25.87 -24.80 -0.96
CA VAL A 527 -25.25 -23.92 0.05
C VAL A 527 -23.83 -23.43 -0.26
N LEU A 528 -23.75 -22.42 -1.12
CA LEU A 528 -22.71 -21.40 -1.09
C LEU A 528 -22.96 -20.52 0.15
N CYS A 529 -22.04 -20.49 1.11
CA CYS A 529 -22.05 -19.51 2.20
C CYS A 529 -21.31 -18.26 1.71
N ASP A 530 -22.01 -17.14 1.60
CA ASP A 530 -21.47 -15.85 1.22
C ASP A 530 -20.88 -15.18 2.48
N GLY A 531 -19.55 -15.23 2.63
CA GLY A 531 -18.83 -14.54 3.70
C GLY A 531 -18.51 -13.11 3.28
N GLY A 532 -18.62 -12.14 4.19
CA GLY A 532 -18.22 -10.75 3.96
C GLY A 532 -16.75 -10.61 3.49
N LYS A 533 -16.41 -9.44 2.94
CA LYS A 533 -15.06 -9.15 2.42
C LYS A 533 -14.23 -8.45 3.50
N THR A 534 -13.18 -9.09 4.01
CA THR A 534 -12.16 -8.39 4.79
C THR A 534 -11.10 -7.85 3.82
N GLY A 535 -10.88 -6.55 3.82
CA GLY A 535 -9.79 -5.91 3.07
C GLY A 535 -8.46 -6.50 3.54
N VAL A 536 -7.68 -7.06 2.61
CA VAL A 536 -6.38 -7.68 2.93
C VAL A 536 -5.26 -6.65 3.16
N TYR A 537 -5.62 -5.37 3.10
CA TYR A 537 -4.74 -4.25 3.41
C TYR A 537 -4.83 -3.94 4.91
N ALA A 538 -3.70 -4.10 5.61
CA ALA A 538 -3.48 -3.50 6.91
C ALA A 538 -2.17 -2.72 6.85
N ARG A 539 -2.16 -1.46 7.27
CA ARG A 539 -0.91 -0.72 7.54
C ARG A 539 -0.28 -1.30 8.82
N LYS A 540 1.04 -1.19 8.96
CA LYS A 540 1.66 -1.37 10.30
C LYS A 540 1.04 -0.32 11.23
N PRO A 541 0.57 -0.69 12.44
CA PRO A 541 -0.05 0.21 13.41
C PRO A 541 0.98 1.14 14.09
N GLU A 542 1.91 1.71 13.32
CA GLU A 542 2.86 2.68 13.83
C GLU A 542 2.13 3.99 14.07
N LYS A 543 2.11 4.45 15.34
CA LYS A 543 1.56 5.76 15.69
C LYS A 543 2.26 6.84 14.86
N THR A 544 1.48 7.59 14.10
CA THR A 544 2.00 8.74 13.36
C THR A 544 2.04 9.95 14.28
N GLY A 545 3.22 10.57 14.39
CA GLY A 545 3.34 11.82 15.13
C GLY A 545 2.50 12.93 14.51
N ASP A 546 1.94 13.79 15.36
CA ASP A 546 1.29 15.01 14.93
C ASP A 546 2.24 15.92 14.14
N MET A 547 1.68 16.71 13.24
CA MET A 547 2.44 17.72 12.52
C MET A 547 3.09 18.70 13.51
N PRO A 548 4.35 19.12 13.26
CA PRO A 548 5.01 20.15 14.09
C PRO A 548 4.28 21.49 14.05
N LEU A 549 4.34 22.28 15.12
CA LEU A 549 3.69 23.60 15.20
C LEU A 549 4.10 24.59 14.09
N HIS A 550 5.27 24.38 13.47
CA HIS A 550 5.80 25.20 12.38
C HIS A 550 5.37 24.72 10.98
N SER A 551 4.55 23.66 10.88
CA SER A 551 3.98 23.21 9.61
C SER A 551 3.19 24.33 8.93
N ASP A 552 3.24 24.34 7.60
CA ASP A 552 2.56 25.30 6.74
C ASP A 552 1.04 25.37 7.00
N VAL A 553 0.39 24.23 7.22
CA VAL A 553 -1.04 24.13 7.53
C VAL A 553 -1.45 24.76 8.85
N PHE A 554 -0.51 25.02 9.77
CA PHE A 554 -0.77 25.69 11.04
C PHE A 554 -0.38 27.17 11.03
N ARG A 555 0.05 27.71 9.89
CA ARG A 555 0.49 29.10 9.78
C ARG A 555 -0.62 30.05 10.21
N VAL A 556 -0.25 31.01 11.06
CA VAL A 556 -1.14 32.10 11.47
C VAL A 556 -1.34 33.06 10.28
N PRO A 557 -2.59 33.45 9.95
CA PRO A 557 -2.84 34.46 8.92
C PRO A 557 -2.09 35.76 9.21
N SER A 558 -1.53 36.38 8.17
CA SER A 558 -0.80 37.65 8.28
C SER A 558 -1.75 38.82 8.54
N GLY A 559 -1.31 39.79 9.35
CA GLY A 559 -2.07 40.98 9.70
C GLY A 559 -2.32 41.05 11.20
N TYR A 560 -2.32 42.26 11.77
CA TYR A 560 -2.61 42.46 13.19
C TYR A 560 -4.03 42.00 13.50
N ASN A 561 -4.20 41.15 14.53
CA ASN A 561 -5.48 40.58 14.93
C ASN A 561 -6.26 39.87 13.81
N ALA A 562 -5.58 39.35 12.78
CA ALA A 562 -6.24 38.71 11.63
C ALA A 562 -7.11 37.52 12.06
N PRO A 563 -8.38 37.45 11.61
CA PRO A 563 -9.25 36.30 11.88
C PRO A 563 -8.60 35.00 11.45
N GLN A 564 -8.65 34.00 12.31
CA GLN A 564 -8.13 32.66 12.05
C GLN A 564 -9.13 31.60 12.53
N GLN A 565 -8.86 30.34 12.17
CA GLN A 565 -9.72 29.21 12.54
C GLN A 565 -11.16 29.41 12.02
N VAL A 566 -11.29 30.03 10.85
CA VAL A 566 -12.58 30.35 10.26
C VAL A 566 -13.28 29.05 9.87
N HIS A 567 -14.51 28.88 10.34
CA HIS A 567 -15.30 27.69 10.04
C HIS A 567 -16.77 28.01 9.97
N ILE A 568 -17.50 27.27 9.13
CA ILE A 568 -18.94 27.41 8.97
C ILE A 568 -19.67 26.10 9.21
N THR A 569 -20.88 26.20 9.74
CA THR A 569 -21.85 25.09 9.78
C THR A 569 -23.27 25.58 9.50
N GLN A 570 -24.21 24.68 9.29
CA GLN A 570 -25.61 25.04 9.07
C GLN A 570 -26.19 25.71 10.34
N GLY A 571 -26.93 26.81 10.17
CA GLY A 571 -27.41 27.64 11.27
C GLY A 571 -28.92 27.59 11.53
N ASP A 572 -29.65 26.83 10.74
CA ASP A 572 -31.09 26.58 10.89
C ASP A 572 -31.43 25.12 10.59
N HIS A 573 -32.70 24.76 10.76
CA HIS A 573 -33.13 23.38 10.51
C HIS A 573 -33.22 23.02 9.02
N VAL A 574 -33.22 23.97 8.06
CA VAL A 574 -33.54 23.69 6.65
C VAL A 574 -32.51 24.18 5.61
N GLY A 575 -31.45 24.88 6.03
CA GLY A 575 -30.36 25.33 5.16
C GLY A 575 -30.44 26.78 4.68
N LYS A 576 -31.28 27.63 5.29
CA LYS A 576 -31.36 29.08 5.02
C LYS A 576 -30.53 29.92 5.99
N ALA A 577 -29.79 29.29 6.89
CA ALA A 577 -28.85 29.99 7.75
C ALA A 577 -27.51 29.25 7.84
N VAL A 578 -26.47 30.02 8.12
CA VAL A 578 -25.10 29.54 8.34
C VAL A 578 -24.56 30.20 9.61
N ILE A 579 -23.95 29.40 10.49
CA ILE A 579 -23.16 29.91 11.60
C ILE A 579 -21.74 30.09 11.08
N VAL A 580 -21.23 31.31 11.15
CA VAL A 580 -19.85 31.68 10.84
C VAL A 580 -19.11 31.87 12.15
N SER A 581 -17.97 31.18 12.30
CA SER A 581 -17.15 31.22 13.49
C SER A 581 -15.70 31.54 13.15
N TRP A 582 -14.99 32.25 14.02
CA TRP A 582 -13.57 32.55 13.89
C TRP A 582 -12.97 32.95 15.24
N VAL A 583 -11.64 33.05 15.29
CA VAL A 583 -10.89 33.52 16.46
C VAL A 583 -10.05 34.74 16.09
N THR A 584 -10.04 35.76 16.95
CA THR A 584 -9.06 36.85 16.96
C THR A 584 -8.18 36.71 18.20
N GLN A 585 -6.86 36.85 18.06
CA GLN A 585 -5.91 36.48 19.14
C GLN A 585 -5.52 37.66 20.03
N ASP A 586 -5.34 38.84 19.46
CA ASP A 586 -4.71 39.98 20.15
C ASP A 586 -5.75 40.80 20.94
N GLU A 587 -6.92 41.04 20.34
CA GLU A 587 -8.02 41.79 20.95
C GLU A 587 -9.40 41.32 20.43
N PRO A 588 -10.53 41.71 21.07
CA PRO A 588 -11.85 41.23 20.68
C PRO A 588 -12.16 41.42 19.20
N GLY A 589 -11.76 42.55 18.59
CA GLY A 589 -12.05 42.88 17.19
C GLY A 589 -13.55 42.98 16.88
N SER A 590 -13.88 43.19 15.61
CA SER A 590 -15.28 43.17 15.13
C SER A 590 -15.89 41.76 15.19
N ASN A 591 -17.09 41.67 15.76
CA ASN A 591 -17.97 40.50 15.75
C ASN A 591 -18.98 40.51 14.57
N THR A 592 -18.80 41.41 13.62
CA THR A 592 -19.70 41.59 12.48
C THR A 592 -19.26 40.74 11.29
N VAL A 593 -20.21 40.03 10.66
CA VAL A 593 -19.99 39.39 9.36
C VAL A 593 -20.63 40.22 8.27
N VAL A 594 -19.85 40.62 7.27
CA VAL A 594 -20.37 41.28 6.05
C VAL A 594 -20.57 40.22 4.98
N TYR A 595 -21.77 40.11 4.40
CA TYR A 595 -22.09 39.07 3.43
C TYR A 595 -22.99 39.55 2.29
N TRP A 596 -22.88 38.90 1.14
CA TRP A 596 -23.69 39.19 -0.06
C TRP A 596 -23.73 37.98 -0.99
N SER A 597 -24.80 37.84 -1.78
CA SER A 597 -24.87 36.82 -2.83
C SER A 597 -24.03 37.24 -4.03
N GLU A 598 -23.48 36.29 -4.79
CA GLU A 598 -22.62 36.54 -5.96
C GLU A 598 -23.27 37.46 -7.01
N ASN A 599 -24.61 37.42 -7.12
CA ASN A 599 -25.39 38.23 -8.06
C ASN A 599 -25.94 39.54 -7.46
N SER A 600 -25.59 39.88 -6.22
CA SER A 600 -26.05 41.10 -5.54
C SER A 600 -24.90 42.06 -5.27
N ASN A 601 -25.14 43.35 -5.53
CA ASN A 601 -24.24 44.44 -5.14
C ASN A 601 -24.51 44.94 -3.70
N GLU A 602 -25.57 44.44 -3.05
CA GLU A 602 -25.96 44.83 -1.69
C GLU A 602 -25.20 43.99 -0.65
N LYS A 603 -24.31 44.62 0.10
CA LYS A 603 -23.62 44.01 1.25
C LYS A 603 -24.45 44.17 2.52
N ARG A 604 -24.82 43.04 3.12
CA ARG A 604 -25.54 42.98 4.39
C ARG A 604 -24.57 42.71 5.53
N LYS A 605 -25.01 43.01 6.75
CA LYS A 605 -24.25 42.77 7.98
C LYS A 605 -25.05 41.86 8.91
N ALA A 606 -24.36 40.99 9.64
CA ALA A 606 -24.90 40.19 10.72
C ALA A 606 -23.99 40.32 11.95
N GLU A 607 -24.58 40.57 13.11
CA GLU A 607 -23.84 40.73 14.36
C GLU A 607 -23.74 39.41 15.13
N GLY A 608 -22.52 39.03 15.47
CA GLY A 608 -22.22 37.83 16.24
C GLY A 608 -22.10 38.07 17.74
N LYS A 609 -21.68 37.03 18.45
CA LYS A 609 -21.30 37.09 19.87
C LYS A 609 -19.85 36.68 20.01
N VAL A 610 -19.17 37.30 20.97
CA VAL A 610 -17.79 36.98 21.34
C VAL A 610 -17.79 36.29 22.69
N LYS A 611 -16.96 35.27 22.85
CA LYS A 611 -16.70 34.61 24.14
C LYS A 611 -15.25 34.19 24.24
N THR A 612 -14.81 33.96 25.46
CA THR A 612 -13.50 33.40 25.80
C THR A 612 -13.70 32.30 26.83
N TYR A 613 -12.74 31.39 26.92
CA TYR A 613 -12.68 30.42 28.01
C TYR A 613 -11.24 30.24 28.48
N LYS A 614 -11.11 29.73 29.70
CA LYS A 614 -9.84 29.23 30.22
C LYS A 614 -9.91 27.73 30.35
N PHE A 615 -8.81 27.05 30.10
CA PHE A 615 -8.66 25.63 30.36
C PHE A 615 -7.31 25.40 31.02
N HIS A 616 -7.31 25.09 32.31
CA HIS A 616 -6.10 25.07 33.14
C HIS A 616 -5.31 26.39 33.02
N ASN A 617 -4.08 26.35 32.50
CA ASN A 617 -3.21 27.51 32.28
C ASN A 617 -3.43 28.19 30.91
N TYR A 618 -4.20 27.58 30.01
CA TYR A 618 -4.54 28.13 28.71
C TYR A 618 -5.67 29.17 28.83
N THR A 619 -5.54 30.28 28.11
CA THR A 619 -6.61 31.25 27.90
C THR A 619 -6.85 31.35 26.41
N SER A 620 -8.09 31.15 25.96
CA SER A 620 -8.42 31.25 24.55
C SER A 620 -8.26 32.67 24.03
N GLY A 621 -8.03 32.78 22.71
CA GLY A 621 -8.36 34.01 21.99
C GLY A 621 -9.87 34.33 22.07
N TYR A 622 -10.27 35.39 21.39
CA TYR A 622 -11.66 35.84 21.32
C TYR A 622 -12.39 35.04 20.24
N ILE A 623 -13.33 34.21 20.66
CA ILE A 623 -14.07 33.31 19.79
C ILE A 623 -15.39 33.95 19.40
N HIS A 624 -15.59 34.12 18.10
CA HIS A 624 -16.74 34.76 17.50
C HIS A 624 -17.68 33.72 16.91
N HIS A 625 -18.99 33.91 17.11
CA HIS A 625 -20.02 33.17 16.40
C HIS A 625 -21.11 34.11 15.90
N CYS A 626 -21.37 34.11 14.60
CA CYS A 626 -22.39 34.92 13.96
C CYS A 626 -23.33 34.05 13.13
N ILE A 627 -24.64 34.24 13.30
CA ILE A 627 -25.63 33.50 12.52
C ILE A 627 -26.14 34.40 11.40
N ILE A 628 -25.83 34.04 10.16
CA ILE A 628 -26.42 34.67 8.98
C ILE A 628 -27.72 33.93 8.67
N ARG A 629 -28.85 34.66 8.62
CA ARG A 629 -30.19 34.09 8.39
C ARG A 629 -30.82 34.60 7.10
N ASN A 630 -31.93 33.97 6.71
CA ASN A 630 -32.76 34.35 5.57
C ASN A 630 -32.02 34.32 4.23
N LEU A 631 -31.08 33.38 4.08
CA LEU A 631 -30.36 33.16 2.83
C LEU A 631 -31.27 32.53 1.77
N GLU A 632 -30.96 32.78 0.51
CA GLU A 632 -31.57 32.09 -0.63
C GLU A 632 -30.96 30.69 -0.78
N TYR A 633 -31.76 29.72 -1.26
CA TYR A 633 -31.27 28.37 -1.54
C TYR A 633 -30.47 28.32 -2.84
N ASN A 634 -29.54 27.37 -2.94
CA ASN A 634 -28.71 27.14 -4.12
C ASN A 634 -27.99 28.40 -4.63
N THR A 635 -27.55 29.25 -3.72
CA THR A 635 -26.93 30.55 -4.02
C THR A 635 -25.55 30.60 -3.39
N LYS A 636 -24.56 31.03 -4.17
CA LYS A 636 -23.22 31.31 -3.67
C LYS A 636 -23.20 32.67 -2.96
N TYR A 637 -22.72 32.66 -1.73
CA TYR A 637 -22.52 33.84 -0.90
C TYR A 637 -21.04 34.06 -0.65
N TYR A 638 -20.62 35.31 -0.70
CA TYR A 638 -19.35 35.74 -0.15
C TYR A 638 -19.59 36.29 1.25
N TYR A 639 -18.63 36.07 2.15
CA TYR A 639 -18.63 36.69 3.46
C TYR A 639 -17.24 37.16 3.87
N MET A 640 -17.19 38.17 4.72
CA MET A 640 -15.98 38.79 5.24
C MET A 640 -16.05 38.85 6.76
N VAL A 641 -14.91 38.58 7.40
CA VAL A 641 -14.70 38.68 8.85
C VAL A 641 -13.44 39.50 9.13
N GLY A 642 -13.37 40.10 10.32
CA GLY A 642 -12.28 41.00 10.72
C GLY A 642 -12.57 42.46 10.43
N ASP A 643 -11.61 43.32 10.77
CA ASP A 643 -11.67 44.77 10.65
C ASP A 643 -10.36 45.34 10.07
N GLY A 644 -10.42 46.62 9.65
CA GLY A 644 -9.27 47.36 9.13
C GLY A 644 -8.58 46.66 7.96
N ASP A 645 -7.25 46.57 8.05
CA ASP A 645 -6.37 45.96 7.04
C ASP A 645 -6.31 44.43 7.13
N SER A 646 -6.95 43.83 8.15
CA SER A 646 -6.92 42.39 8.43
C SER A 646 -8.20 41.65 8.02
N ILE A 647 -9.06 42.27 7.21
CA ILE A 647 -10.29 41.65 6.71
C ILE A 647 -9.97 40.45 5.82
N ARG A 648 -10.60 39.31 6.10
CA ARG A 648 -10.48 38.09 5.29
C ARG A 648 -11.80 37.75 4.60
N LYS A 649 -11.72 37.37 3.33
CA LYS A 649 -12.87 37.06 2.47
C LYS A 649 -12.94 35.57 2.16
N PHE A 650 -14.13 35.00 2.29
CA PHE A 650 -14.46 33.61 2.02
C PHE A 650 -15.76 33.52 1.21
N TRP A 651 -16.19 32.30 0.90
CA TRP A 651 -17.44 32.06 0.20
C TRP A 651 -18.01 30.68 0.55
N PHE A 652 -19.33 30.51 0.42
CA PHE A 652 -19.99 29.21 0.53
C PHE A 652 -21.20 29.17 -0.40
N THR A 653 -21.76 27.98 -0.63
CA THR A 653 -23.01 27.81 -1.38
C THR A 653 -24.08 27.20 -0.48
N THR A 654 -25.25 27.85 -0.41
CA THR A 654 -26.40 27.29 0.31
C THR A 654 -26.93 26.04 -0.40
N PRO A 655 -27.47 25.05 0.33
CA PRO A 655 -27.99 23.83 -0.29
C PRO A 655 -29.23 24.14 -1.14
N PRO A 656 -29.63 23.22 -2.03
CA PRO A 656 -30.96 23.31 -2.64
C PRO A 656 -32.05 23.27 -1.56
N ARG A 657 -33.23 23.78 -1.90
CA ARG A 657 -34.40 23.68 -1.03
C ARG A 657 -34.65 22.21 -0.69
N VAL A 658 -35.00 21.95 0.57
CA VAL A 658 -35.37 20.61 1.03
C VAL A 658 -36.47 20.02 0.14
N GLY A 659 -36.26 18.79 -0.35
CA GLY A 659 -37.19 18.12 -1.23
C GLY A 659 -36.74 16.70 -1.59
N PRO A 660 -37.67 15.83 -2.03
CA PRO A 660 -37.44 14.40 -2.08
C PRO A 660 -36.37 13.98 -3.08
N ASP A 661 -36.27 14.66 -4.21
CA ASP A 661 -35.30 14.33 -5.26
C ASP A 661 -34.14 15.33 -5.34
N ALA A 662 -33.95 16.18 -4.33
CA ALA A 662 -32.83 17.12 -4.30
C ALA A 662 -31.51 16.34 -4.14
N PRO A 663 -30.64 16.28 -5.18
CA PRO A 663 -29.38 15.56 -5.09
C PRO A 663 -28.40 16.32 -4.19
N TYR A 664 -27.51 15.59 -3.52
CA TYR A 664 -26.52 16.20 -2.65
C TYR A 664 -25.36 15.25 -2.35
N THR A 665 -24.14 15.76 -2.34
CA THR A 665 -22.94 14.97 -2.04
C THR A 665 -22.38 15.34 -0.67
N PHE A 666 -22.38 14.39 0.25
CA PHE A 666 -21.77 14.52 1.57
C PHE A 666 -20.39 13.86 1.58
N GLY A 667 -19.39 14.54 2.14
CA GLY A 667 -18.18 13.90 2.64
C GLY A 667 -18.41 13.34 4.04
N ILE A 668 -17.70 12.30 4.43
CA ILE A 668 -17.80 11.69 5.74
C ILE A 668 -16.38 11.45 6.26
N ILE A 669 -16.08 12.07 7.40
CA ILE A 669 -14.77 12.06 8.06
C ILE A 669 -15.00 11.88 9.56
N GLY A 670 -14.26 10.99 10.20
CA GLY A 670 -14.17 10.87 11.66
C GLY A 670 -12.72 10.88 12.11
N ASP A 671 -12.48 11.20 13.38
CA ASP A 671 -11.21 10.88 14.05
C ASP A 671 -10.00 11.46 13.30
N LEU A 672 -10.11 12.75 12.97
CA LEU A 672 -9.18 13.38 12.03
C LEU A 672 -7.83 13.61 12.68
N GLY A 673 -7.79 14.26 13.84
CA GLY A 673 -6.53 14.72 14.44
C GLY A 673 -5.77 15.71 13.56
N GLN A 674 -4.46 15.80 13.75
CA GLN A 674 -3.60 16.77 13.06
C GLN A 674 -2.22 16.19 12.71
N THR A 675 -2.20 14.93 12.30
CA THR A 675 -1.02 14.22 11.79
C THR A 675 -0.84 14.46 10.28
N PHE A 676 0.24 13.92 9.72
CA PHE A 676 0.43 13.91 8.26
C PHE A 676 -0.65 13.09 7.53
N ASP A 677 -1.15 12.00 8.14
CA ASP A 677 -2.25 11.22 7.57
C ASP A 677 -3.56 12.03 7.62
N SER A 678 -3.80 12.81 8.68
CA SER A 678 -4.92 13.77 8.74
C SER A 678 -4.89 14.76 7.58
N ASN A 679 -3.71 15.32 7.30
CA ASN A 679 -3.52 16.25 6.19
C ASN A 679 -3.78 15.59 4.83
N SER A 680 -3.31 14.35 4.66
CA SER A 680 -3.55 13.54 3.46
C SER A 680 -5.03 13.26 3.25
N THR A 681 -5.78 12.88 4.29
CA THR A 681 -7.23 12.65 4.22
C THR A 681 -7.99 13.89 3.75
N VAL A 682 -7.69 15.05 4.35
CA VAL A 682 -8.34 16.31 3.96
C VAL A 682 -7.98 16.70 2.54
N ALA A 683 -6.72 16.54 2.13
CA ALA A 683 -6.29 16.81 0.76
C ALA A 683 -6.98 15.89 -0.26
N HIS A 684 -7.07 14.59 0.04
CA HIS A 684 -7.75 13.62 -0.82
C HIS A 684 -9.25 13.91 -0.93
N TYR A 685 -9.89 14.37 0.16
CA TYR A 685 -11.29 14.82 0.13
C TYR A 685 -11.48 16.06 -0.77
N GLU A 686 -10.63 17.07 -0.61
CA GLU A 686 -10.69 18.31 -1.38
C GLU A 686 -10.46 18.08 -2.88
N GLN A 687 -9.61 17.09 -3.22
CA GLN A 687 -9.27 16.74 -4.59
C GLN A 687 -10.16 15.65 -5.20
N ASN A 688 -11.09 15.07 -4.43
CA ASN A 688 -11.99 14.03 -4.90
C ASN A 688 -12.90 14.57 -6.04
N PRO A 689 -12.98 13.89 -7.19
CA PRO A 689 -13.76 14.37 -8.34
C PRO A 689 -15.27 14.49 -8.07
N LYS A 690 -15.80 13.78 -7.05
CA LYS A 690 -17.21 13.87 -6.66
C LYS A 690 -17.56 15.19 -5.97
N LYS A 691 -16.57 15.97 -5.51
CA LYS A 691 -16.71 17.31 -4.93
C LYS A 691 -17.74 17.37 -3.80
N GLY A 692 -17.38 16.85 -2.63
CA GLY A 692 -18.23 16.93 -1.43
C GLY A 692 -18.64 18.38 -1.12
N GLN A 693 -19.92 18.57 -0.80
CA GLN A 693 -20.54 19.88 -0.58
C GLN A 693 -20.74 20.20 0.90
N THR A 694 -20.68 19.19 1.76
CA THR A 694 -20.83 19.26 3.22
C THR A 694 -20.16 18.03 3.82
N VAL A 695 -19.39 18.20 4.89
CA VAL A 695 -18.81 17.07 5.63
C VAL A 695 -19.74 16.70 6.79
N LEU A 696 -20.06 15.42 6.92
CA LEU A 696 -20.65 14.83 8.12
C LEU A 696 -19.48 14.35 8.99
N TYR A 697 -19.24 15.03 10.10
CA TYR A 697 -18.08 14.81 10.95
C TYR A 697 -18.47 13.98 12.18
N VAL A 698 -17.92 12.78 12.35
CA VAL A 698 -18.40 11.78 13.33
C VAL A 698 -17.64 11.75 14.66
N GLY A 699 -16.99 12.86 15.03
CA GLY A 699 -16.35 13.07 16.34
C GLY A 699 -14.84 12.87 16.33
N ASP A 700 -14.21 13.20 17.46
CA ASP A 700 -12.76 13.23 17.70
C ASP A 700 -12.02 14.16 16.73
N LEU A 701 -12.09 15.45 17.05
CA LEU A 701 -11.62 16.55 16.21
C LEU A 701 -10.10 16.68 16.27
N SER A 702 -9.59 17.24 17.37
CA SER A 702 -8.22 17.76 17.44
C SER A 702 -7.21 16.84 18.14
N TYR A 703 -7.69 15.91 18.96
CA TYR A 703 -6.88 15.10 19.88
C TYR A 703 -5.97 15.96 20.79
N ALA A 704 -6.39 17.19 21.11
CA ALA A 704 -5.62 18.11 21.96
C ALA A 704 -5.48 17.62 23.40
N ASP A 705 -6.40 16.78 23.86
CA ASP A 705 -6.39 16.13 25.17
C ASP A 705 -5.23 15.14 25.36
N ASN A 706 -4.69 14.59 24.27
CA ASN A 706 -3.49 13.74 24.31
C ASN A 706 -2.19 14.53 24.60
N TYR A 707 -2.23 15.86 24.66
CA TYR A 707 -1.09 16.70 25.02
C TYR A 707 -1.04 16.98 26.53
N PRO A 708 0.14 17.31 27.09
CA PRO A 708 0.26 17.65 28.51
C PRO A 708 -0.75 18.73 28.94
N ASN A 709 -1.57 18.41 29.94
CA ASN A 709 -2.65 19.25 30.45
C ASN A 709 -3.71 19.65 29.39
N HIS A 710 -3.89 18.80 28.37
CA HIS A 710 -4.75 19.03 27.21
C HIS A 710 -4.40 20.38 26.55
N ASP A 711 -3.18 20.52 26.04
CA ASP A 711 -2.69 21.79 25.50
C ASP A 711 -3.64 22.34 24.42
N ASN A 712 -4.46 23.32 24.81
CA ASN A 712 -5.51 23.87 23.97
C ASN A 712 -4.98 24.75 22.82
N VAL A 713 -3.66 24.99 22.74
CA VAL A 713 -3.01 25.47 21.52
C VAL A 713 -3.22 24.48 20.37
N ARG A 714 -3.36 23.18 20.66
CA ARG A 714 -3.63 22.15 19.65
C ARG A 714 -5.04 22.22 19.07
N TRP A 715 -5.99 22.79 19.79
CA TRP A 715 -7.27 23.20 19.19
C TRP A 715 -7.09 24.36 18.22
N ASP A 716 -6.21 25.32 18.53
CA ASP A 716 -5.96 26.47 17.67
C ASP A 716 -5.26 26.07 16.36
N THR A 717 -4.28 25.18 16.42
CA THR A 717 -3.62 24.63 15.22
C THR A 717 -4.58 23.82 14.37
N TRP A 718 -5.39 22.95 14.98
CA TRP A 718 -6.39 22.16 14.26
C TRP A 718 -7.40 23.05 13.54
N GLY A 719 -7.90 24.09 14.21
CA GLY A 719 -8.80 25.06 13.61
C GLY A 719 -8.21 25.78 12.40
N ARG A 720 -6.91 26.12 12.42
CA ARG A 720 -6.22 26.71 11.26
C ARG A 720 -5.99 25.69 10.15
N PHE A 721 -5.67 24.45 10.49
CA PHE A 721 -5.45 23.36 9.54
C PHE A 721 -6.69 23.07 8.69
N ILE A 722 -7.85 22.90 9.32
CA ILE A 722 -9.08 22.53 8.57
C ILE A 722 -9.78 23.73 7.91
N GLU A 723 -9.38 24.97 8.24
CA GLU A 723 -9.97 26.22 7.71
C GLU A 723 -10.06 26.21 6.17
N ARG A 724 -9.06 25.62 5.50
CA ARG A 724 -9.01 25.50 4.03
C ARG A 724 -10.19 24.74 3.42
N SER A 725 -10.88 23.91 4.19
CA SER A 725 -12.11 23.23 3.80
C SER A 725 -13.33 23.85 4.46
N VAL A 726 -13.35 23.92 5.79
CA VAL A 726 -14.55 24.24 6.57
C VAL A 726 -14.94 25.73 6.51
N ALA A 727 -14.08 26.63 6.03
CA ALA A 727 -14.48 28.01 5.75
C ALA A 727 -15.33 28.13 4.47
N TYR A 728 -15.33 27.10 3.61
CA TYR A 728 -15.99 27.14 2.30
C TYR A 728 -17.20 26.21 2.17
N GLN A 729 -17.31 25.23 3.07
CA GLN A 729 -18.43 24.30 3.13
C GLN A 729 -18.76 23.92 4.58
N PRO A 730 -20.04 23.68 4.90
CA PRO A 730 -20.42 23.27 6.25
C PRO A 730 -19.81 21.92 6.64
N TRP A 731 -19.31 21.84 7.86
CA TRP A 731 -19.08 20.57 8.54
C TRP A 731 -20.15 20.40 9.63
N ILE A 732 -20.76 19.22 9.72
CA ILE A 732 -21.82 18.89 10.68
C ILE A 732 -21.18 18.13 11.83
N TRP A 733 -21.17 18.73 13.01
CA TRP A 733 -20.34 18.31 14.13
C TRP A 733 -21.00 17.27 15.04
N THR A 734 -20.33 16.15 15.24
CA THR A 734 -20.62 15.18 16.30
C THR A 734 -19.53 15.27 17.37
N VAL A 735 -19.88 15.06 18.64
CA VAL A 735 -18.89 15.00 19.74
C VAL A 735 -18.37 13.57 19.91
N GLY A 736 -17.05 13.41 19.96
CA GLY A 736 -16.37 12.17 20.34
C GLY A 736 -15.91 12.16 21.80
N ASN A 737 -15.09 11.18 22.16
CA ASN A 737 -14.55 11.08 23.53
C ASN A 737 -13.39 12.04 23.74
N HIS A 738 -12.59 12.33 22.71
CA HIS A 738 -11.51 13.31 22.80
C HIS A 738 -12.03 14.74 22.97
N GLU A 739 -13.33 14.98 22.72
CA GLU A 739 -13.98 16.24 23.08
C GLU A 739 -14.44 16.30 24.54
N LEU A 740 -14.39 15.21 25.32
CA LEU A 740 -14.85 15.24 26.72
C LEU A 740 -14.07 16.24 27.54
N ASP A 741 -12.75 16.31 27.36
CA ASP A 741 -11.85 17.22 28.10
C ASP A 741 -12.12 17.21 29.63
N PHE A 742 -12.47 16.03 30.17
CA PHE A 742 -12.78 15.83 31.58
C PHE A 742 -11.50 15.42 32.33
N ALA A 743 -10.84 16.41 32.93
CA ALA A 743 -9.53 16.30 33.56
C ALA A 743 -9.58 16.88 35.00
N PRO A 744 -10.26 16.19 35.94
CA PRO A 744 -10.40 16.66 37.33
C PRO A 744 -9.06 16.91 38.03
N GLU A 745 -8.00 16.20 37.65
CA GLU A 745 -6.63 16.33 38.16
C GLU A 745 -6.00 17.71 37.92
N ILE A 746 -6.46 18.45 36.90
CA ILE A 746 -6.04 19.83 36.61
C ILE A 746 -7.15 20.86 36.88
N GLY A 747 -8.23 20.44 37.55
CA GLY A 747 -9.36 21.28 37.93
C GLY A 747 -10.43 21.46 36.84
N GLU A 748 -10.35 20.73 35.73
CA GLU A 748 -11.25 20.86 34.59
C GLU A 748 -12.31 19.75 34.61
N THR A 749 -13.49 20.06 35.18
CA THR A 749 -14.56 19.09 35.43
C THR A 749 -15.82 19.31 34.60
N THR A 750 -15.79 20.23 33.64
CA THR A 750 -16.93 20.51 32.74
C THR A 750 -16.72 19.77 31.42
N PRO A 751 -17.50 18.71 31.13
CA PRO A 751 -17.36 17.97 29.88
C PRO A 751 -17.60 18.86 28.66
N PHE A 752 -16.87 18.62 27.58
CA PHE A 752 -17.00 19.31 26.30
C PHE A 752 -16.73 20.82 26.34
N LYS A 753 -16.01 21.31 27.35
CA LYS A 753 -15.81 22.75 27.54
C LYS A 753 -15.04 23.42 26.38
N PRO A 754 -13.88 22.93 25.91
CA PRO A 754 -13.23 23.50 24.72
C PRO A 754 -14.10 23.41 23.45
N TYR A 755 -14.64 22.22 23.17
CA TYR A 755 -15.52 21.98 22.02
C TYR A 755 -16.73 22.92 21.97
N SER A 756 -17.52 23.01 23.04
CA SER A 756 -18.74 23.84 23.11
C SER A 756 -18.46 25.35 23.04
N ASN A 757 -17.22 25.75 23.36
CA ASN A 757 -16.77 27.11 23.12
C ASN A 757 -16.37 27.34 21.65
N ARG A 758 -15.84 26.35 20.94
CA ARG A 758 -15.31 26.56 19.58
C ARG A 758 -16.31 26.25 18.47
N TYR A 759 -17.13 25.20 18.61
CA TYR A 759 -17.95 24.65 17.52
C TYR A 759 -19.45 24.70 17.85
N PRO A 760 -20.14 25.81 17.54
CA PRO A 760 -21.59 25.93 17.78
C PRO A 760 -22.38 25.13 16.75
N VAL A 761 -23.55 24.63 17.15
CA VAL A 761 -24.48 23.89 16.29
C VAL A 761 -25.91 24.43 16.43
N PRO A 762 -26.81 24.23 15.45
CA PRO A 762 -28.16 24.79 15.44
C PRO A 762 -29.16 23.98 16.31
N TYR A 763 -28.75 23.53 17.50
CA TYR A 763 -29.50 22.54 18.27
C TYR A 763 -30.92 23.00 18.67
N VAL A 764 -31.08 24.29 18.98
CA VAL A 764 -32.37 24.90 19.32
C VAL A 764 -33.39 24.83 18.17
N GLU A 765 -32.92 24.78 16.92
CA GLU A 765 -33.76 24.73 15.72
C GLU A 765 -34.48 23.39 15.59
N SER A 766 -33.91 22.33 16.20
CA SER A 766 -34.54 21.01 16.36
C SER A 766 -35.26 20.83 17.71
N LYS A 767 -35.40 21.91 18.49
CA LYS A 767 -35.92 21.91 19.88
C LYS A 767 -35.12 21.02 20.83
N SER A 768 -33.83 20.81 20.55
CA SER A 768 -32.93 20.19 21.52
C SER A 768 -32.59 21.18 22.63
N THR A 769 -32.30 20.65 23.81
CA THR A 769 -31.84 21.41 24.99
C THR A 769 -30.32 21.45 25.13
N SER A 770 -29.59 20.79 24.24
CA SER A 770 -28.13 20.63 24.31
C SER A 770 -27.49 20.68 22.92
N PRO A 771 -26.29 21.26 22.77
CA PRO A 771 -25.56 21.24 21.50
C PRO A 771 -25.02 19.86 21.11
N PHE A 772 -25.11 18.85 21.97
CA PHE A 772 -24.49 17.54 21.70
C PHE A 772 -25.40 16.58 20.93
N TRP A 773 -26.70 16.84 20.88
CA TRP A 773 -27.65 16.10 20.05
C TRP A 773 -28.63 17.05 19.41
N TYR A 774 -28.83 16.92 18.11
CA TYR A 774 -29.68 17.82 17.33
C TYR A 774 -30.00 17.21 15.97
N SER A 775 -30.84 17.88 15.20
CA SER A 775 -31.13 17.47 13.83
C SER A 775 -31.17 18.64 12.86
N ILE A 776 -30.86 18.35 11.60
CA ILE A 776 -30.98 19.27 10.48
C ILE A 776 -31.55 18.57 9.25
N LYS A 777 -32.18 19.34 8.37
CA LYS A 777 -32.52 18.94 7.02
C LYS A 777 -31.61 19.68 6.05
N ARG A 778 -31.07 18.95 5.07
CA ARG A 778 -30.25 19.50 3.99
C ARG A 778 -30.51 18.71 2.72
N ALA A 779 -30.96 19.40 1.67
CA ALA A 779 -31.43 18.78 0.43
C ALA A 779 -32.49 17.69 0.70
N SER A 780 -32.25 16.44 0.29
CA SER A 780 -33.16 15.30 0.51
C SER A 780 -32.88 14.50 1.79
N ALA A 781 -31.94 14.96 2.63
CA ALA A 781 -31.53 14.26 3.85
C ALA A 781 -32.08 14.90 5.14
N TYR A 782 -32.57 14.04 6.05
CA TYR A 782 -32.83 14.34 7.45
C TYR A 782 -31.69 13.73 8.27
N ILE A 783 -30.92 14.56 8.94
CA ILE A 783 -29.71 14.15 9.65
C ILE A 783 -29.95 14.32 11.15
N ILE A 784 -29.81 13.24 11.90
CA ILE A 784 -29.88 13.22 13.36
C ILE A 784 -28.46 13.03 13.89
N VAL A 785 -28.02 13.92 14.77
CA VAL A 785 -26.72 13.84 15.46
C VAL A 785 -26.97 13.46 16.91
N LEU A 786 -26.28 12.44 17.40
CA LEU A 786 -26.38 11.93 18.77
C LEU A 786 -25.03 12.06 19.49
N SER A 787 -25.08 12.09 20.81
CA SER A 787 -23.90 12.12 21.67
C SER A 787 -23.75 10.80 22.42
N SER A 788 -22.73 10.02 22.02
CA SER A 788 -22.36 8.74 22.64
C SER A 788 -22.00 8.88 24.12
N TYR A 789 -21.52 10.06 24.53
CA TYR A 789 -20.98 10.32 25.87
C TYR A 789 -21.86 11.25 26.72
N SER A 790 -23.07 11.57 26.26
CA SER A 790 -24.10 12.22 27.07
C SER A 790 -25.12 11.19 27.58
N ALA A 791 -25.89 11.52 28.60
CA ALA A 791 -26.90 10.60 29.14
C ALA A 791 -28.02 10.29 28.12
N TYR A 792 -28.23 9.02 27.78
CA TYR A 792 -29.25 8.52 26.85
C TYR A 792 -30.22 7.49 27.47
N GLY A 793 -30.14 7.28 28.78
CA GLY A 793 -31.08 6.41 29.49
C GLY A 793 -32.52 6.90 29.36
N LYS A 794 -33.49 6.00 29.59
CA LYS A 794 -34.91 6.38 29.59
C LYS A 794 -35.15 7.60 30.49
N PHE A 795 -35.89 8.57 29.97
CA PHE A 795 -36.20 9.86 30.60
C PHE A 795 -35.07 10.90 30.66
N THR A 796 -33.87 10.63 30.12
CA THR A 796 -32.86 11.69 29.98
C THR A 796 -33.25 12.67 28.86
N PRO A 797 -32.68 13.89 28.85
CA PRO A 797 -32.98 14.88 27.82
C PRO A 797 -32.74 14.40 26.38
N GLN A 798 -31.62 13.68 26.13
CA GLN A 798 -31.33 13.13 24.80
C GLN A 798 -32.37 12.08 24.38
N TYR A 799 -32.74 11.17 25.29
CA TYR A 799 -33.75 10.15 25.03
C TYR A 799 -35.10 10.76 24.70
N GLN A 800 -35.55 11.72 25.52
CA GLN A 800 -36.85 12.38 25.34
C GLN A 800 -36.89 13.19 24.05
N TRP A 801 -35.79 13.89 23.73
CA TRP A 801 -35.67 14.61 22.48
C TRP A 801 -35.75 13.66 21.29
N LEU A 802 -34.95 12.57 21.27
CA LEU A 802 -34.93 11.63 20.15
C LEU A 802 -36.28 10.92 19.96
N GLN A 803 -36.96 10.58 21.07
CA GLN A 803 -38.31 10.03 21.06
C GLN A 803 -39.31 10.97 20.36
N GLN A 804 -39.16 12.28 20.53
CA GLN A 804 -39.99 13.30 19.89
C GLN A 804 -39.51 13.65 18.48
N GLU A 805 -38.25 13.39 18.17
CA GLU A 805 -37.61 13.75 16.91
C GLU A 805 -37.97 12.78 15.78
N PHE A 806 -37.90 11.47 16.03
CA PHE A 806 -38.23 10.46 15.02
C PHE A 806 -39.63 10.65 14.37
N PRO A 807 -40.71 10.92 15.12
CA PRO A 807 -42.03 11.23 14.54
C PRO A 807 -42.06 12.44 13.60
N LYS A 808 -41.10 13.36 13.68
CA LYS A 808 -41.02 14.54 12.80
C LYS A 808 -40.42 14.23 11.43
N VAL A 809 -39.77 13.07 11.28
CA VAL A 809 -39.15 12.67 10.01
C VAL A 809 -40.22 12.40 8.97
N ASN A 810 -40.33 13.31 7.99
CA ASN A 810 -41.21 13.14 6.85
C ASN A 810 -40.43 12.58 5.64
N ARG A 811 -40.56 11.28 5.39
CA ARG A 811 -39.84 10.57 4.31
C ARG A 811 -40.34 10.94 2.90
N THR A 812 -41.44 11.67 2.75
CA THR A 812 -41.86 12.25 1.46
C THR A 812 -41.22 13.61 1.18
N GLU A 813 -40.65 14.25 2.18
CA GLU A 813 -39.91 15.52 2.07
C GLU A 813 -38.40 15.24 2.03
N THR A 814 -37.91 14.47 2.99
CA THR A 814 -36.50 14.05 3.14
C THR A 814 -36.43 12.53 3.19
N PRO A 815 -36.33 11.85 2.03
CA PRO A 815 -36.35 10.41 1.95
C PRO A 815 -35.14 9.76 2.61
N TRP A 816 -33.99 10.42 2.70
CA TRP A 816 -32.79 9.88 3.32
C TRP A 816 -32.72 10.23 4.80
N LEU A 817 -32.81 9.24 5.68
CA LEU A 817 -32.66 9.40 7.12
C LEU A 817 -31.27 8.89 7.54
N ILE A 818 -30.42 9.81 7.95
CA ILE A 818 -29.02 9.59 8.32
C ILE A 818 -28.88 9.85 9.82
N VAL A 819 -28.16 8.98 10.52
CA VAL A 819 -27.78 9.19 11.92
C VAL A 819 -26.27 9.30 12.04
N LEU A 820 -25.79 10.28 12.80
CA LEU A 820 -24.39 10.42 13.20
C LEU A 820 -24.27 10.17 14.70
N MET A 821 -23.27 9.40 15.08
CA MET A 821 -22.83 9.19 16.47
C MET A 821 -21.33 8.92 16.46
N HIS A 822 -20.68 8.87 17.61
CA HIS A 822 -19.23 8.61 17.63
C HIS A 822 -18.91 7.13 17.83
N ALA A 823 -19.31 6.54 18.97
CA ALA A 823 -19.06 5.14 19.27
C ALA A 823 -19.93 4.18 18.43
N PRO A 824 -19.34 3.26 17.62
CA PRO A 824 -20.08 2.34 16.76
C PRO A 824 -20.83 1.27 17.56
N TRP A 825 -22.04 0.91 17.11
CA TRP A 825 -22.82 -0.19 17.70
C TRP A 825 -22.46 -1.56 17.12
N TYR A 826 -22.23 -1.61 15.80
CA TYR A 826 -21.72 -2.79 15.13
C TYR A 826 -20.27 -2.54 14.80
N ASN A 827 -19.39 -3.22 15.52
CA ASN A 827 -17.95 -3.14 15.37
C ASN A 827 -17.38 -4.56 15.45
N SER A 828 -16.57 -4.95 14.48
CA SER A 828 -15.88 -6.24 14.47
C SER A 828 -14.37 -6.10 14.69
N PHE A 829 -13.87 -4.92 15.06
CA PHE A 829 -12.53 -4.70 15.57
C PHE A 829 -12.46 -4.97 17.08
N ASN A 830 -11.34 -5.53 17.54
CA ASN A 830 -11.17 -5.97 18.93
C ASN A 830 -11.02 -4.80 19.93
N TYR A 831 -10.75 -3.60 19.43
CA TYR A 831 -10.67 -2.40 20.24
C TYR A 831 -11.31 -1.21 19.49
N PRO A 832 -12.21 -0.46 20.11
CA PRO A 832 -13.00 -0.78 21.32
C PRO A 832 -14.22 -1.69 21.01
N PHE A 833 -14.11 -2.98 21.33
CA PHE A 833 -15.20 -3.94 21.10
C PHE A 833 -16.32 -3.78 22.14
N MET A 834 -17.58 -3.72 21.69
CA MET A 834 -18.81 -3.64 22.51
C MET A 834 -19.07 -2.34 23.30
N GLU A 835 -18.30 -1.27 23.11
CA GLU A 835 -18.56 0.00 23.83
C GLU A 835 -19.92 0.63 23.48
N GLY A 836 -20.39 0.50 22.24
CA GLY A 836 -21.67 1.02 21.79
C GLY A 836 -22.91 0.25 22.28
N GLU A 837 -22.75 -0.90 22.93
CA GLU A 837 -23.85 -1.82 23.26
C GLU A 837 -24.94 -1.18 24.13
N THR A 838 -24.56 -0.36 25.10
CA THR A 838 -25.51 0.30 26.02
C THR A 838 -26.44 1.26 25.30
N MET A 839 -25.95 1.97 24.28
CA MET A 839 -26.77 2.85 23.46
C MET A 839 -27.57 2.05 22.42
N ARG A 840 -26.98 0.99 21.83
CA ARG A 840 -27.66 0.09 20.89
C ARG A 840 -28.94 -0.49 21.48
N VAL A 841 -28.88 -1.04 22.68
CA VAL A 841 -30.05 -1.64 23.37
C VAL A 841 -31.20 -0.64 23.54
N ILE A 842 -30.89 0.65 23.70
CA ILE A 842 -31.91 1.69 23.90
C ILE A 842 -32.51 2.17 22.58
N TYR A 843 -31.70 2.38 21.55
CA TYR A 843 -32.11 3.10 20.33
C TYR A 843 -32.23 2.25 19.06
N GLU A 844 -31.57 1.10 18.96
CA GLU A 844 -31.67 0.21 17.77
C GLU A 844 -33.13 -0.16 17.43
N PRO A 845 -34.02 -0.48 18.39
CA PRO A 845 -35.43 -0.74 18.08
C PRO A 845 -36.12 0.44 17.37
N TRP A 846 -35.72 1.68 17.66
CA TRP A 846 -36.25 2.86 16.98
C TRP A 846 -35.66 3.01 15.59
N PHE A 847 -34.38 2.73 15.40
CA PHE A 847 -33.73 2.87 14.09
C PHE A 847 -34.35 1.91 13.08
N VAL A 848 -34.62 0.67 13.52
CA VAL A 848 -35.35 -0.34 12.74
C VAL A 848 -36.80 0.11 12.49
N LYS A 849 -37.51 0.57 13.53
CA LYS A 849 -38.91 1.04 13.41
C LYS A 849 -39.07 2.18 12.40
N TYR A 850 -38.16 3.16 12.44
CA TYR A 850 -38.20 4.34 11.58
C TYR A 850 -37.42 4.16 10.27
N LYS A 851 -36.87 2.96 10.04
CA LYS A 851 -36.17 2.58 8.80
C LYS A 851 -35.06 3.56 8.43
N VAL A 852 -34.18 3.84 9.39
CA VAL A 852 -32.95 4.62 9.15
C VAL A 852 -32.20 4.00 7.98
N ASP A 853 -31.69 4.82 7.05
CA ASP A 853 -30.99 4.28 5.86
C ASP A 853 -29.57 3.87 6.21
N VAL A 854 -28.86 4.75 6.93
CA VAL A 854 -27.45 4.59 7.30
C VAL A 854 -27.15 5.28 8.64
N VAL A 855 -26.25 4.67 9.41
CA VAL A 855 -25.64 5.24 10.62
C VAL A 855 -24.14 5.36 10.38
N PHE A 856 -23.58 6.56 10.55
CA PHE A 856 -22.14 6.78 10.50
C PHE A 856 -21.57 6.97 11.91
N SER A 857 -20.44 6.35 12.16
CA SER A 857 -19.69 6.40 13.42
C SER A 857 -18.19 6.49 13.19
N GLY A 858 -17.45 7.02 14.16
CA GLY A 858 -16.00 7.11 14.17
C GLY A 858 -15.40 6.12 15.16
N HIS A 859 -14.53 6.62 16.04
CA HIS A 859 -13.99 6.02 17.27
C HIS A 859 -13.03 4.84 17.07
N VAL A 860 -13.46 3.86 16.28
CA VAL A 860 -12.58 2.78 15.84
C VAL A 860 -11.77 3.33 14.67
N HIS A 861 -10.44 3.35 14.83
CA HIS A 861 -9.53 3.91 13.83
C HIS A 861 -9.31 2.97 12.64
N ALA A 862 -10.38 2.69 11.91
CA ALA A 862 -10.43 1.83 10.75
C ALA A 862 -11.76 2.07 10.00
N TYR A 863 -11.91 1.39 8.86
CA TYR A 863 -13.13 1.37 8.10
C TYR A 863 -13.90 0.05 8.30
N GLU A 864 -15.21 0.13 8.52
CA GLU A 864 -16.12 -1.02 8.49
C GLU A 864 -17.49 -0.62 7.95
N ARG A 865 -18.09 -1.52 7.17
CA ARG A 865 -19.45 -1.44 6.69
C ARG A 865 -20.19 -2.72 7.05
N SER A 866 -21.29 -2.57 7.77
CA SER A 866 -22.14 -3.68 8.12
C SER A 866 -23.05 -4.11 6.96
N GLU A 867 -23.61 -5.29 7.12
CA GLU A 867 -24.83 -5.71 6.47
C GLU A 867 -26.05 -5.01 7.11
N ARG A 868 -27.22 -5.08 6.48
CA ARG A 868 -28.46 -4.67 7.14
C ARG A 868 -28.91 -5.73 8.13
N VAL A 869 -28.60 -5.49 9.40
CA VAL A 869 -28.92 -6.42 10.49
C VAL A 869 -29.56 -5.70 11.67
N SER A 870 -30.34 -6.43 12.45
CA SER A 870 -30.82 -5.97 13.75
C SER A 870 -30.61 -7.03 14.83
N ASN A 871 -30.38 -6.57 16.06
CA ASN A 871 -30.26 -7.44 17.25
C ASN A 871 -31.20 -6.95 18.36
N VAL A 872 -32.46 -6.75 18.00
CA VAL A 872 -33.51 -6.14 18.84
C VAL A 872 -34.44 -7.15 19.51
N ALA A 873 -34.33 -8.43 19.15
CA ALA A 873 -35.24 -9.49 19.61
C ALA A 873 -34.93 -10.02 21.02
N TYR A 874 -33.78 -9.65 21.59
CA TYR A 874 -33.34 -10.14 22.90
C TYR A 874 -34.26 -9.68 24.03
N ASN A 875 -34.71 -10.60 24.89
CA ASN A 875 -35.56 -10.30 26.05
C ASN A 875 -35.05 -10.91 27.37
N VAL A 876 -33.74 -11.16 27.47
CA VAL A 876 -33.06 -11.85 28.59
C VAL A 876 -33.30 -13.36 28.63
N VAL A 877 -34.54 -13.84 28.47
CA VAL A 877 -34.88 -15.26 28.69
C VAL A 877 -35.00 -16.09 27.41
N ASN A 878 -35.16 -15.46 26.25
CA ASN A 878 -35.37 -16.16 24.98
C ASN A 878 -34.10 -16.65 24.28
N GLY A 879 -32.92 -16.19 24.71
CA GLY A 879 -31.65 -16.52 24.07
C GLY A 879 -31.47 -15.98 22.64
N ILE A 880 -32.36 -15.11 22.15
CA ILE A 880 -32.29 -14.55 20.80
C ILE A 880 -31.40 -13.30 20.82
N CYS A 881 -30.09 -13.51 20.80
CA CYS A 881 -29.07 -12.44 20.96
C CYS A 881 -28.08 -12.35 19.79
N THR A 882 -28.38 -12.99 18.66
CA THR A 882 -27.56 -12.96 17.45
C THR A 882 -28.14 -11.95 16.45
N PRO A 883 -27.34 -11.05 15.85
CA PRO A 883 -27.81 -10.18 14.78
C PRO A 883 -28.39 -10.99 13.62
N VAL A 884 -29.56 -10.60 13.13
CA VAL A 884 -30.24 -11.23 12.00
C VAL A 884 -30.40 -10.23 10.86
N LYS A 885 -30.37 -10.71 9.61
CA LYS A 885 -30.64 -9.85 8.44
C LYS A 885 -32.01 -9.22 8.58
N ASP A 886 -32.08 -7.90 8.46
CA ASP A 886 -33.30 -7.12 8.61
C ASP A 886 -33.28 -5.95 7.63
N GLN A 887 -34.10 -6.04 6.58
CA GLN A 887 -34.17 -5.00 5.56
C GLN A 887 -34.74 -3.67 6.07
N SER A 888 -35.33 -3.65 7.28
CA SER A 888 -35.76 -2.42 7.96
C SER A 888 -34.63 -1.74 8.73
N ALA A 889 -33.50 -2.43 8.96
CA ALA A 889 -32.36 -1.89 9.65
C ALA A 889 -31.49 -0.99 8.74
N PRO A 890 -30.79 -0.01 9.33
CA PRO A 890 -29.77 0.74 8.61
C PRO A 890 -28.56 -0.14 8.29
N VAL A 891 -27.72 0.35 7.37
CA VAL A 891 -26.31 -0.05 7.33
C VAL A 891 -25.56 0.78 8.37
N TYR A 892 -24.70 0.13 9.16
CA TYR A 892 -23.81 0.79 10.10
C TYR A 892 -22.43 0.91 9.45
N ILE A 893 -21.87 2.12 9.44
CA ILE A 893 -20.56 2.41 8.84
C ILE A 893 -19.67 3.07 9.88
N THR A 894 -18.55 2.42 10.17
CA THR A 894 -17.43 2.95 10.93
C THR A 894 -16.45 3.61 9.94
N ILE A 895 -16.14 4.88 10.18
CA ILE A 895 -15.29 5.74 9.34
C ILE A 895 -14.43 6.65 10.25
N GLY A 896 -13.85 6.04 11.29
CA GLY A 896 -12.95 6.70 12.24
C GLY A 896 -11.49 6.71 11.77
N ASP A 897 -11.28 6.60 10.47
CA ASP A 897 -9.99 6.43 9.82
C ASP A 897 -9.45 7.74 9.24
N GLY A 898 -9.79 8.89 9.84
CA GLY A 898 -9.43 10.20 9.31
C GLY A 898 -7.93 10.55 9.43
N GLY A 899 -7.16 9.88 10.28
CA GLY A 899 -5.71 10.09 10.38
C GLY A 899 -5.16 10.38 11.78
N ASN A 900 -5.93 10.17 12.85
CA ASN A 900 -5.53 10.52 14.21
C ASN A 900 -4.16 9.96 14.67
N MET A 901 -3.64 10.57 15.75
CA MET A 901 -2.34 10.27 16.34
C MET A 901 -2.27 8.93 17.09
N ASP A 902 -3.41 8.31 17.39
CA ASP A 902 -3.46 7.04 18.11
C ASP A 902 -3.22 5.82 17.22
N GLY A 903 -3.27 6.02 15.90
CA GLY A 903 -2.93 4.99 14.91
C GLY A 903 -4.13 4.13 14.53
N LEU A 904 -3.97 3.39 13.43
CA LEU A 904 -5.00 2.46 12.94
C LEU A 904 -5.18 1.25 13.86
N VAL A 905 -6.43 0.83 14.07
CA VAL A 905 -6.76 -0.44 14.71
C VAL A 905 -6.74 -1.54 13.65
N SER A 906 -5.85 -2.52 13.80
CA SER A 906 -5.67 -3.63 12.85
C SER A 906 -6.20 -4.98 13.36
N ASN A 907 -6.41 -5.12 14.67
CA ASN A 907 -6.90 -6.36 15.26
C ASN A 907 -8.41 -6.49 15.05
N MET A 908 -8.81 -7.48 14.27
CA MET A 908 -10.20 -7.81 13.97
C MET A 908 -10.63 -9.10 14.68
N SER A 909 -11.93 -9.24 14.92
CA SER A 909 -12.56 -10.49 15.34
C SER A 909 -12.55 -11.47 14.17
N GLU A 910 -12.11 -12.70 14.43
CA GLU A 910 -11.99 -13.74 13.39
C GLU A 910 -12.78 -15.02 13.77
N PRO A 911 -13.50 -15.65 12.83
CA PRO A 911 -13.72 -15.19 11.44
C PRO A 911 -14.57 -13.91 11.37
N GLN A 912 -14.55 -13.20 10.23
CA GLN A 912 -15.42 -12.05 10.00
C GLN A 912 -16.88 -12.38 10.37
N PRO A 913 -17.50 -11.64 11.31
CA PRO A 913 -18.88 -11.89 11.69
C PRO A 913 -19.83 -11.67 10.52
N THR A 914 -20.93 -12.43 10.47
CA THR A 914 -21.91 -12.37 9.37
C THR A 914 -22.64 -11.03 9.25
N TYR A 915 -22.54 -10.15 10.26
CA TYR A 915 -23.05 -8.78 10.18
C TYR A 915 -22.08 -7.80 9.53
N SER A 916 -20.81 -8.15 9.35
CA SER A 916 -19.79 -7.30 8.75
C SER A 916 -19.72 -7.60 7.26
N ALA A 917 -20.07 -6.62 6.41
CA ALA A 917 -20.06 -6.76 4.96
C ALA A 917 -18.66 -6.49 4.38
N TYR A 918 -18.04 -5.39 4.83
CA TYR A 918 -16.68 -5.00 4.49
C TYR A 918 -15.96 -4.42 5.70
N ARG A 919 -14.65 -4.67 5.85
CA ARG A 919 -13.83 -4.01 6.87
C ARG A 919 -12.37 -3.95 6.45
N GLU A 920 -11.67 -2.86 6.76
CA GLU A 920 -10.26 -2.67 6.42
C GLU A 920 -9.57 -1.66 7.35
N SER A 921 -8.29 -1.88 7.63
CA SER A 921 -7.46 -0.99 8.45
C SER A 921 -6.57 -0.10 7.57
N SER A 922 -7.16 0.98 7.07
CA SER A 922 -6.53 2.02 6.23
C SER A 922 -7.05 3.38 6.65
N TYR A 923 -6.25 4.44 6.47
CA TYR A 923 -6.73 5.81 6.57
C TYR A 923 -7.47 6.23 5.31
N GLY A 924 -8.46 7.10 5.45
CA GLY A 924 -9.33 7.48 4.35
C GLY A 924 -10.46 8.40 4.77
N HIS A 925 -11.37 8.60 3.82
CA HIS A 925 -12.66 9.25 4.04
C HIS A 925 -13.68 8.63 3.08
N ALA A 926 -14.96 8.97 3.28
CA ALA A 926 -16.00 8.50 2.39
C ALA A 926 -16.79 9.64 1.73
N ILE A 927 -17.48 9.29 0.65
CA ILE A 927 -18.45 10.11 -0.06
C ILE A 927 -19.80 9.38 -0.05
N PHE A 928 -20.85 10.08 0.37
CA PHE A 928 -22.24 9.66 0.26
C PHE A 928 -22.98 10.60 -0.69
N ASP A 929 -23.16 10.14 -1.92
CA ASP A 929 -23.64 10.92 -3.06
C ASP A 929 -25.09 10.56 -3.37
N ILE A 930 -26.02 11.36 -2.84
CA ILE A 930 -27.46 11.17 -3.03
C ILE A 930 -27.83 11.61 -4.45
N LYS A 931 -28.37 10.67 -5.24
CA LYS A 931 -28.84 10.93 -6.60
C LYS A 931 -30.28 11.42 -6.65
N ASN A 932 -31.16 10.79 -5.87
CA ASN A 932 -32.59 11.10 -5.81
C ASN A 932 -33.23 10.38 -4.60
N ARG A 933 -34.57 10.34 -4.51
CA ARG A 933 -35.27 9.68 -3.40
C ARG A 933 -35.03 8.17 -3.24
N THR A 934 -34.50 7.50 -4.25
CA THR A 934 -34.34 6.03 -4.29
C THR A 934 -32.90 5.57 -4.22
N HIS A 935 -31.96 6.32 -4.79
CA HIS A 935 -30.56 5.90 -4.94
C HIS A 935 -29.58 6.91 -4.33
N ALA A 936 -28.63 6.40 -3.55
CA ALA A 936 -27.44 7.11 -3.15
C ALA A 936 -26.22 6.21 -3.39
N HIS A 937 -25.11 6.77 -3.85
CA HIS A 937 -23.88 6.05 -4.05
C HIS A 937 -22.93 6.33 -2.90
N TYR A 938 -22.58 5.29 -2.15
CA TYR A 938 -21.55 5.37 -1.13
C TYR A 938 -20.23 4.87 -1.70
N SER A 939 -19.14 5.57 -1.39
CA SER A 939 -17.78 5.14 -1.75
C SER A 939 -16.82 5.56 -0.65
N TRP A 940 -15.99 4.64 -0.20
CA TRP A 940 -14.85 4.87 0.69
C TRP A 940 -13.57 4.95 -0.13
N HIS A 941 -12.72 5.93 0.21
CA HIS A 941 -11.51 6.31 -0.51
C HIS A 941 -10.34 6.24 0.47
N ARG A 942 -9.32 5.43 0.14
CA ARG A 942 -8.12 5.31 0.97
C ARG A 942 -7.16 6.43 0.63
N ASN A 943 -6.46 6.97 1.62
CA ASN A 943 -5.44 7.99 1.40
C ASN A 943 -4.33 7.57 0.42
N HIS A 944 -4.11 6.26 0.26
CA HIS A 944 -3.03 5.70 -0.54
C HIS A 944 -3.43 5.37 -1.99
N ASP A 945 -4.72 5.48 -2.31
CA ASP A 945 -5.17 5.32 -3.68
C ASP A 945 -5.19 6.69 -4.39
N GLY A 946 -5.33 6.68 -5.71
CA GLY A 946 -5.60 7.92 -6.42
C GLY A 946 -6.93 8.55 -5.99
N ASN A 947 -7.02 9.89 -6.03
CA ASN A 947 -8.22 10.65 -5.68
C ASN A 947 -9.58 10.12 -6.21
N PRO A 948 -9.70 9.52 -7.42
CA PRO A 948 -10.96 8.96 -7.92
C PRO A 948 -11.26 7.52 -7.48
N VAL A 949 -10.31 6.80 -6.87
CA VAL A 949 -10.38 5.36 -6.64
C VAL A 949 -11.23 5.04 -5.42
N GLU A 950 -12.21 4.16 -5.61
CA GLU A 950 -13.12 3.72 -4.55
C GLU A 950 -12.70 2.33 -4.07
N ALA A 951 -12.12 2.25 -2.87
CA ALA A 951 -11.64 0.99 -2.30
C ALA A 951 -12.81 0.07 -1.87
N ASP A 952 -13.90 0.66 -1.39
CA ASP A 952 -15.19 0.00 -1.22
C ASP A 952 -16.29 0.95 -1.68
N SER A 953 -17.31 0.41 -2.34
CA SER A 953 -18.47 1.19 -2.76
C SER A 953 -19.74 0.35 -2.75
N MET A 954 -20.86 1.02 -2.51
CA MET A 954 -22.16 0.39 -2.65
C MET A 954 -23.22 1.40 -3.07
N TRP A 955 -24.19 0.90 -3.83
CA TRP A 955 -25.45 1.61 -3.98
C TRP A 955 -26.32 1.38 -2.74
N PHE A 956 -26.74 2.48 -2.14
CA PHE A 956 -27.82 2.51 -1.16
C PHE A 956 -29.15 2.63 -1.89
N PHE A 957 -30.07 1.71 -1.59
CA PHE A 957 -31.47 1.80 -1.95
C PHE A 957 -32.29 2.27 -0.76
N ASN A 958 -33.06 3.32 -1.00
CA ASN A 958 -33.83 3.97 0.04
C ASN A 958 -34.87 3.03 0.68
N ARG A 959 -34.88 2.97 2.02
CA ARG A 959 -35.70 1.99 2.77
C ARG A 959 -37.20 2.16 2.59
N ILE A 960 -37.66 3.33 2.18
CA ILE A 960 -39.08 3.63 1.94
C ILE A 960 -39.43 3.52 0.46
N TRP A 961 -38.59 4.09 -0.40
CA TRP A 961 -38.91 4.34 -1.81
C TRP A 961 -38.38 3.30 -2.80
N HIS A 962 -37.45 2.42 -2.40
CA HIS A 962 -36.94 1.34 -3.27
C HIS A 962 -36.65 0.07 -2.46
N ARG A 963 -37.64 -0.83 -2.42
CA ARG A 963 -37.56 -2.10 -1.66
C ARG A 963 -37.00 -3.21 -2.54
N VAL A 964 -35.68 -3.24 -2.73
CA VAL A 964 -34.96 -4.36 -3.36
C VAL A 964 -33.98 -4.93 -2.35
N ASP A 965 -33.78 -6.25 -2.39
CA ASP A 965 -32.81 -6.94 -1.55
C ASP A 965 -31.38 -6.67 -2.06
N GLU A 966 -30.68 -5.77 -1.36
CA GLU A 966 -29.31 -5.32 -1.68
C GLU A 966 -28.28 -6.48 -1.66
N SER A 967 -28.58 -7.61 -1.00
CA SER A 967 -27.68 -8.76 -0.92
C SER A 967 -27.52 -9.55 -2.22
N SER A 968 -28.31 -9.23 -3.25
CA SER A 968 -28.38 -10.01 -4.50
C SER A 968 -27.74 -9.32 -5.72
N VAL A 969 -27.18 -8.11 -5.58
CA VAL A 969 -26.78 -7.25 -6.73
C VAL A 969 -25.27 -7.01 -6.84
N SER A 970 -24.42 -7.67 -6.03
CA SER A 970 -22.97 -7.69 -6.29
C SER A 970 -22.59 -8.93 -7.13
N GLN A 971 -22.84 -8.86 -8.43
CA GLN A 971 -22.16 -9.69 -9.45
C GLN A 971 -21.38 -8.80 -10.41
#